data_AF-A0A4R3IBD0-F1
#
_entry.id   AF-A0A4R3IBD0-F1
#
_cell.length_a   1.000
_cell.length_b   1.000
_cell.length_c   1.000
_cell.angle_alpha   90.00
_cell.angle_beta   90.00
_cell.angle_gamma   90.00
#
_symmetry.space_group_name_H-M   'P 1'
#
loop_
_entity.id
_entity.type
_entity.pdbx_description
1 polymer ?
#
loop_
_entity_poly.entity_id
_entity_poly.type
_entity_poly.pdbx_seq_one_letter_code
_entity_poly.pdbx_strand_id
1 'polypeptide(L)'
;MNINRLTFVALLCSALAISGCDSNSLTTIDSSSDSRSTEYGYESTAWFNLSADACTDRDDAVVIDTLDSEADLSSSEFSCTQYNYGTEIVYSFEWTGDDFDKDGADDTLSFDLKVEAFDGTTYSYSETEGESSVTELGTAANLYYIVDDYGTSDDDSDDVGYWDIEGANDNDGIDIGQSLRFSIENMAVSATGYSADFDGFSAISVLETLAGKEHLNIIGFGTGLDSNSFSTTPGEYEFDAMEELVVTSAGDYYDWQIWSIFDIEFSFSISNPELEVEPDWLAGSWGVAHIVDGGYKLDAEADTSDYVAGAQQIVDNLPEVGHVITFFTHPAHPHLFTLREHPYIDVANDIHENMVPTLENEQIILDVIDVFREADKKVILYLNAAGPNSNLYNETLEEIGDAWVTYYTDEWDGDEGAAWRELVRGYAERFDGLVDGYWFDNAAETPGGHEAFIQVFRDIDPDLRLCLNTNKQYHTDENGDYIYVGSDGIDDDDDSDYKIIKYVPTNEYDDYNCGHITPLGQGAPPNSFAYEEFTIPAMVEEPTATYDGRKYALKHGWFPIRTTWHGENSDLVFETEQAYRFTRTITDAGAAMTWSNTNLNGYMSDDEMLIMQEINDRMAQEPMESYEAYERPEGACLIGEDDCE
;
A
#
# COMPACT_ATOMS: atom_id res chain seq x y z
N MET A 1 17.97 42.24 9.24
CA MET A 1 17.88 42.18 10.72
C MET A 1 17.01 40.97 11.01
N ASN A 2 17.54 39.77 10.82
CA ASN A 2 18.38 38.98 11.75
C ASN A 2 17.67 38.64 13.07
N ILE A 3 17.63 37.32 13.31
CA ILE A 3 17.67 36.57 14.57
C ILE A 3 16.41 35.71 14.90
N ASN A 4 16.58 34.43 14.53
CA ASN A 4 16.39 33.18 15.28
C ASN A 4 14.98 32.65 15.60
N ARG A 5 14.65 31.53 14.94
CA ARG A 5 13.96 30.39 15.56
C ARG A 5 14.96 29.64 16.45
N LEU A 6 14.52 29.30 17.67
CA LEU A 6 15.29 28.61 18.70
C LEU A 6 14.65 27.24 18.91
N THR A 7 15.47 26.21 18.80
CA THR A 7 15.27 24.79 19.10
C THR A 7 15.03 24.56 20.60
N PHE A 8 14.06 23.72 20.96
CA PHE A 8 13.89 22.96 22.22
C PHE A 8 12.88 21.85 21.88
N VAL A 9 13.17 20.55 22.02
CA VAL A 9 13.26 19.80 23.27
C VAL A 9 14.03 18.49 23.02
N ALA A 10 15.08 18.22 23.82
CA ALA A 10 15.39 16.91 24.42
C ALA A 10 16.61 17.02 25.34
N LEU A 11 16.40 17.01 26.65
CA LEU A 11 17.49 16.91 27.63
C LEU A 11 16.92 16.31 28.91
N LEU A 12 17.15 15.00 29.12
CA LEU A 12 17.22 14.36 30.44
C LEU A 12 17.56 12.86 30.33
N CYS A 13 18.86 12.53 30.27
CA CYS A 13 19.37 11.34 30.95
C CYS A 13 20.84 11.56 31.34
N SER A 14 21.05 12.01 32.58
CA SER A 14 22.36 11.91 33.23
C SER A 14 22.14 11.82 34.73
N ALA A 15 22.16 10.59 35.27
CA ALA A 15 22.73 10.23 36.57
C ALA A 15 22.24 8.85 37.01
N LEU A 16 23.03 7.79 36.79
CA LEU A 16 23.41 6.82 37.82
C LEU A 16 24.37 5.79 37.20
N ALA A 17 25.58 5.70 37.77
CA ALA A 17 26.58 4.72 37.42
C ALA A 17 26.16 3.32 37.89
N ILE A 18 25.92 2.40 36.95
CA ILE A 18 26.00 0.94 37.13
C ILE A 18 26.62 0.36 35.86
N SER A 19 27.58 -0.54 36.06
CA SER A 19 28.34 -1.28 35.05
C SER A 19 27.46 -2.09 34.09
N GLY A 20 27.77 -2.02 32.79
CA GLY A 20 27.19 -2.85 31.73
C GLY A 20 26.67 -1.98 30.59
N CYS A 21 27.58 -1.51 29.73
CA CYS A 21 27.21 -1.09 28.37
C CYS A 21 27.38 -2.34 27.51
N ASP A 22 26.27 -2.96 27.12
CA ASP A 22 26.22 -3.75 25.89
C ASP A 22 26.20 -2.74 24.73
N SER A 23 26.95 -3.02 23.68
CA SER A 23 27.16 -2.19 22.48
C SER A 23 26.01 -2.24 21.46
N ASN A 24 24.82 -2.74 21.80
CA ASN A 24 23.64 -2.71 20.92
C ASN A 24 22.93 -1.35 20.96
N SER A 25 23.62 -0.29 20.55
CA SER A 25 23.02 0.99 20.20
C SER A 25 23.14 1.22 18.70
N LEU A 26 22.59 0.30 17.90
CA LEU A 26 22.11 0.68 16.57
C LEU A 26 21.00 1.70 16.79
N THR A 27 21.28 2.92 16.34
CA THR A 27 20.29 3.95 16.07
C THR A 27 19.19 3.31 15.23
N THR A 28 17.97 3.29 15.77
CA THR A 28 16.77 2.99 14.99
C THR A 28 16.79 3.91 13.77
N ILE A 29 16.98 3.34 12.58
CA ILE A 29 16.73 4.01 11.31
C ILE A 29 15.32 4.61 11.42
N ASP A 30 15.23 5.93 11.34
CA ASP A 30 13.93 6.62 11.29
C ASP A 30 13.33 6.27 9.93
N SER A 31 12.57 5.17 9.89
CA SER A 31 11.85 4.68 8.73
C SER A 31 10.66 5.60 8.41
N SER A 32 10.92 6.90 8.22
CA SER A 32 9.93 7.83 7.67
C SER A 32 9.78 7.48 6.19
N SER A 33 8.83 6.57 5.94
CA SER A 33 8.30 6.12 4.66
C SER A 33 8.41 7.16 3.53
N ASP A 34 9.40 6.99 2.64
CA ASP A 34 9.40 7.61 1.31
C ASP A 34 9.35 6.46 0.27
N SER A 35 8.30 5.64 0.33
CA SER A 35 7.90 4.79 -0.80
C SER A 35 7.30 5.73 -1.86
N ARG A 36 8.16 6.31 -2.71
CA ARG A 36 7.69 7.15 -3.82
C ARG A 36 7.14 6.26 -4.91
N SER A 37 5.85 6.42 -5.19
CA SER A 37 5.22 5.79 -6.34
C SER A 37 5.85 6.32 -7.63
N THR A 38 6.50 5.43 -8.37
CA THR A 38 6.58 5.58 -9.82
C THR A 38 5.47 4.75 -10.47
N GLU A 39 5.05 5.18 -11.65
CA GLU A 39 3.70 4.97 -12.14
C GLU A 39 3.35 3.50 -12.48
N TYR A 40 4.28 2.54 -12.60
CA TYR A 40 3.97 1.17 -13.06
C TYR A 40 5.03 0.11 -12.69
N GLY A 41 4.92 -0.57 -11.54
CA GLY A 41 5.71 -1.76 -11.17
C GLY A 41 5.78 -2.02 -9.66
N TYR A 42 6.03 -3.26 -9.23
CA TYR A 42 6.41 -3.55 -7.84
C TYR A 42 7.82 -2.99 -7.61
N GLU A 43 8.00 -2.15 -6.59
CA GLU A 43 9.29 -1.58 -6.20
C GLU A 43 9.57 -1.99 -4.75
N SER A 44 10.72 -2.64 -4.53
CA SER A 44 11.23 -3.00 -3.20
C SER A 44 12.50 -2.20 -2.92
N THR A 45 12.72 -1.77 -1.68
CA THR A 45 13.96 -1.09 -1.29
C THR A 45 14.76 -2.01 -0.37
N ALA A 46 16.07 -2.11 -0.60
CA ALA A 46 16.99 -2.84 0.27
C ALA A 46 18.06 -1.88 0.81
N TRP A 47 18.07 -1.68 2.12
CA TRP A 47 19.08 -0.90 2.85
C TRP A 47 20.22 -1.79 3.33
N PHE A 48 21.43 -1.26 3.26
CA PHE A 48 22.64 -1.94 3.71
C PHE A 48 23.40 -1.04 4.67
N ASN A 49 23.79 -1.60 5.82
CA ASN A 49 24.83 -1.05 6.68
C ASN A 49 26.03 -2.00 6.63
N LEU A 50 27.19 -1.51 6.23
CA LEU A 50 28.37 -2.31 5.93
C LEU A 50 29.61 -1.77 6.65
N SER A 51 30.26 -2.66 7.40
CA SER A 51 31.53 -2.41 8.05
C SER A 51 32.73 -2.83 7.19
N ALA A 52 33.91 -2.23 7.45
CA ALA A 52 35.11 -2.52 6.67
C ALA A 52 35.61 -3.97 6.77
N ASP A 53 35.32 -4.66 7.88
CA ASP A 53 35.58 -6.08 8.11
C ASP A 53 34.43 -7.01 7.69
N ALA A 54 33.49 -6.50 6.88
CA ALA A 54 32.51 -7.32 6.20
C ALA A 54 33.16 -8.55 5.54
N CYS A 55 32.43 -9.67 5.57
CA CYS A 55 32.80 -10.91 4.88
C CYS A 55 34.04 -11.59 5.50
N THR A 56 34.30 -11.28 6.78
CA THR A 56 35.24 -11.99 7.65
C THR A 56 34.48 -12.93 8.59
N ASP A 57 34.99 -13.20 9.80
CA ASP A 57 34.37 -14.10 10.77
C ASP A 57 33.26 -13.41 11.61
N ARG A 58 32.97 -12.13 11.33
CA ARG A 58 31.98 -11.31 12.06
C ARG A 58 30.66 -11.21 11.30
N ASP A 59 29.60 -11.78 11.86
CA ASP A 59 28.31 -11.92 11.17
C ASP A 59 27.57 -10.58 11.02
N ASP A 60 27.65 -9.70 12.03
CA ASP A 60 27.00 -8.38 12.08
C ASP A 60 27.79 -7.27 11.38
N ALA A 61 28.87 -7.63 10.67
CA ALA A 61 29.64 -6.67 9.87
C ALA A 61 28.90 -6.19 8.61
N VAL A 62 27.78 -6.83 8.25
CA VAL A 62 26.85 -6.34 7.23
C VAL A 62 25.43 -6.70 7.63
N VAL A 63 24.54 -5.72 7.57
CA VAL A 63 23.09 -5.90 7.78
C VAL A 63 22.36 -5.46 6.52
N ILE A 64 21.39 -6.26 6.08
CA ILE A 64 20.40 -5.91 5.06
C ILE A 64 19.03 -5.74 5.73
N ASP A 65 18.31 -4.68 5.37
CA ASP A 65 16.91 -4.44 5.73
C ASP A 65 16.09 -4.18 4.47
N THR A 66 15.13 -5.05 4.19
CA THR A 66 14.24 -4.96 3.01
C THR A 66 12.82 -4.52 3.35
N LEU A 67 12.61 -3.94 4.53
CA LEU A 67 11.31 -3.67 5.19
C LEU A 67 10.51 -4.92 5.56
N ASP A 68 10.60 -5.98 4.75
CA ASP A 68 9.97 -7.27 4.98
C ASP A 68 10.83 -8.17 5.89
N SER A 69 12.16 -8.01 5.83
CA SER A 69 13.12 -8.79 6.61
C SER A 69 14.37 -7.99 6.97
N GLU A 70 14.97 -8.34 8.10
CA GLU A 70 16.29 -7.87 8.52
C GLU A 70 17.19 -9.10 8.68
N ALA A 71 18.38 -9.07 8.07
CA ALA A 71 19.32 -10.19 8.11
C ALA A 71 20.78 -9.72 8.12
N ASP A 72 21.66 -10.59 8.63
CA ASP A 72 23.11 -10.41 8.65
C ASP A 72 23.80 -11.65 8.03
N LEU A 73 25.13 -11.73 8.09
CA LEU A 73 25.88 -12.86 7.49
C LEU A 73 25.69 -14.20 8.23
N SER A 74 25.00 -14.21 9.38
CA SER A 74 24.58 -15.46 10.03
C SER A 74 23.39 -16.13 9.32
N SER A 75 22.66 -15.37 8.49
CA SER A 75 21.58 -15.89 7.65
C SER A 75 22.13 -16.80 6.55
N SER A 76 21.41 -17.89 6.26
CA SER A 76 21.74 -18.73 5.12
C SER A 76 21.40 -18.11 3.76
N GLU A 77 20.61 -17.03 3.78
CA GLU A 77 20.15 -16.30 2.60
C GLU A 77 21.10 -15.16 2.22
N PHE A 78 22.03 -14.80 3.12
CA PHE A 78 22.98 -13.72 2.86
C PHE A 78 24.40 -14.27 2.79
N SER A 79 25.13 -13.93 1.72
CA SER A 79 26.53 -14.31 1.58
C SER A 79 27.37 -13.16 1.09
N CYS A 80 28.64 -13.17 1.51
CA CYS A 80 29.61 -12.22 1.02
C CYS A 80 30.99 -12.85 0.81
N THR A 81 31.72 -12.34 -0.19
CA THR A 81 33.15 -12.62 -0.39
C THR A 81 33.96 -11.33 -0.57
N GLN A 82 35.17 -11.30 -0.03
CA GLN A 82 36.07 -10.14 -0.12
C GLN A 82 37.31 -10.47 -0.96
N TYR A 83 37.72 -9.54 -1.83
CA TYR A 83 38.93 -9.62 -2.65
C TYR A 83 39.79 -8.37 -2.47
N ASN A 84 41.03 -8.52 -2.00
CA ASN A 84 42.00 -7.44 -1.89
C ASN A 84 43.02 -7.49 -3.04
N TYR A 85 43.08 -6.42 -3.84
CA TYR A 85 43.97 -6.29 -5.00
C TYR A 85 45.15 -5.33 -4.76
N GLY A 86 45.41 -4.99 -3.50
CA GLY A 86 46.47 -4.08 -3.08
C GLY A 86 45.97 -2.65 -2.98
N THR A 87 45.47 -2.07 -4.09
CA THR A 87 44.99 -0.66 -4.11
C THR A 87 43.47 -0.52 -4.07
N GLU A 88 42.77 -1.65 -4.10
CA GLU A 88 41.30 -1.71 -4.06
C GLU A 88 40.87 -2.98 -3.32
N ILE A 89 39.73 -2.90 -2.65
CA ILE A 89 39.02 -4.02 -2.04
C ILE A 89 37.65 -4.11 -2.71
N VAL A 90 37.25 -5.32 -3.08
CA VAL A 90 35.92 -5.61 -3.64
C VAL A 90 35.21 -6.58 -2.72
N TYR A 91 34.02 -6.19 -2.28
CA TYR A 91 33.07 -7.02 -1.54
C TYR A 91 31.97 -7.44 -2.50
N SER A 92 31.77 -8.74 -2.69
CA SER A 92 30.72 -9.30 -3.55
C SER A 92 29.62 -9.91 -2.69
N PHE A 93 28.39 -9.42 -2.85
CA PHE A 93 27.22 -9.80 -2.07
C PHE A 93 26.23 -10.60 -2.90
N GLU A 94 25.59 -11.59 -2.27
CA GLU A 94 24.39 -12.26 -2.77
C GLU A 94 23.37 -12.36 -1.63
N TRP A 95 22.18 -11.81 -1.83
CA TRP A 95 21.01 -11.90 -0.95
C TRP A 95 19.92 -12.72 -1.65
N THR A 96 19.41 -13.76 -0.99
CA THR A 96 18.41 -14.68 -1.54
C THR A 96 17.16 -14.84 -0.65
N GLY A 97 16.86 -13.85 0.21
CA GLY A 97 15.80 -13.97 1.22
C GLY A 97 14.46 -13.34 0.82
N ASP A 98 14.38 -12.70 -0.35
CA ASP A 98 13.17 -12.03 -0.82
C ASP A 98 12.72 -12.56 -2.17
N ASP A 99 11.41 -12.79 -2.29
CA ASP A 99 10.69 -13.04 -3.54
C ASP A 99 10.26 -11.69 -4.13
N PHE A 100 11.04 -11.14 -5.07
CA PHE A 100 10.83 -9.80 -5.63
C PHE A 100 9.72 -9.79 -6.67
N ASP A 101 9.54 -10.90 -7.41
CA ASP A 101 8.49 -11.06 -8.42
C ASP A 101 7.21 -11.75 -7.92
N LYS A 102 7.21 -12.19 -6.65
CA LYS A 102 6.09 -12.83 -5.95
C LYS A 102 5.62 -14.12 -6.63
N ASP A 103 6.52 -14.83 -7.32
CA ASP A 103 6.20 -16.11 -7.97
C ASP A 103 6.19 -17.31 -6.99
N GLY A 104 6.50 -17.04 -5.71
CA GLY A 104 6.57 -18.02 -4.64
C GLY A 104 7.95 -18.67 -4.48
N ALA A 105 8.97 -18.19 -5.19
CA ALA A 105 10.36 -18.57 -5.02
C ALA A 105 11.23 -17.34 -4.73
N ASP A 106 12.14 -17.46 -3.78
CA ASP A 106 13.04 -16.34 -3.45
C ASP A 106 13.98 -16.05 -4.62
N ASP A 107 14.15 -14.75 -4.88
CA ASP A 107 15.04 -14.19 -5.87
C ASP A 107 16.40 -13.85 -5.28
N THR A 108 17.39 -13.63 -6.14
CA THR A 108 18.76 -13.23 -5.77
C THR A 108 19.03 -11.79 -6.17
N LEU A 109 19.30 -10.92 -5.20
CA LEU A 109 19.99 -9.64 -5.41
C LEU A 109 21.50 -9.87 -5.29
N SER A 110 22.27 -9.43 -6.28
CA SER A 110 23.74 -9.52 -6.26
C SER A 110 24.38 -8.22 -6.71
N PHE A 111 25.48 -7.82 -6.08
CA PHE A 111 26.25 -6.62 -6.43
C PHE A 111 27.68 -6.68 -5.86
N ASP A 112 28.54 -5.81 -6.37
CA ASP A 112 29.89 -5.60 -5.87
C ASP A 112 30.04 -4.20 -5.27
N LEU A 113 30.44 -4.09 -4.01
CA LEU A 113 30.96 -2.84 -3.44
C LEU A 113 32.47 -2.79 -3.67
N LYS A 114 32.91 -1.74 -4.34
CA LYS A 114 34.32 -1.47 -4.62
C LYS A 114 34.81 -0.28 -3.81
N VAL A 115 35.90 -0.49 -3.06
CA VAL A 115 36.60 0.53 -2.28
C VAL A 115 38.00 0.74 -2.86
N GLU A 116 38.34 1.99 -3.17
CA GLU A 116 39.65 2.38 -3.72
C GLU A 116 40.32 3.42 -2.81
N ALA A 117 41.65 3.33 -2.70
CA ALA A 117 42.44 4.29 -1.94
C ALA A 117 43.32 5.16 -2.85
N PHE A 118 43.48 6.42 -2.46
CA PHE A 118 44.33 7.37 -3.17
C PHE A 118 45.18 8.22 -2.21
N ASP A 119 46.37 8.57 -2.67
CA ASP A 119 47.31 9.49 -2.01
C ASP A 119 47.62 10.69 -2.93
N GLY A 120 47.80 11.86 -2.31
CA GLY A 120 48.09 13.12 -3.01
C GLY A 120 46.86 13.80 -3.59
N THR A 121 45.70 13.67 -2.95
CA THR A 121 44.46 14.34 -3.31
C THR A 121 44.64 15.86 -3.31
N THR A 122 44.20 16.51 -4.38
CA THR A 122 44.17 17.98 -4.49
C THR A 122 42.82 18.50 -4.01
N TYR A 123 42.81 19.06 -2.81
CA TYR A 123 41.60 19.57 -2.15
C TYR A 123 41.76 20.99 -1.61
N SER A 124 40.64 21.62 -1.27
CA SER A 124 40.54 22.86 -0.50
C SER A 124 39.46 22.69 0.56
N TYR A 125 39.83 22.82 1.83
CA TYR A 125 38.93 22.74 2.97
C TYR A 125 38.44 24.13 3.40
N SER A 126 37.16 24.25 3.76
CA SER A 126 36.55 25.41 4.40
C SER A 126 35.57 24.95 5.46
N GLU A 127 35.59 25.53 6.66
CA GLU A 127 34.54 25.28 7.68
C GLU A 127 33.14 25.78 7.26
N THR A 128 33.05 26.49 6.13
CA THR A 128 31.77 26.97 5.59
C THR A 128 31.21 25.93 4.62
N GLU A 129 30.00 25.45 4.92
CA GLU A 129 29.18 24.58 4.09
C GLU A 129 29.16 25.05 2.62
N GLY A 130 29.34 24.10 1.69
CA GLY A 130 29.39 24.37 0.25
C GLY A 130 30.61 25.16 -0.24
N GLU A 131 31.67 25.35 0.54
CA GLU A 131 32.90 26.02 0.08
C GLU A 131 34.11 25.10 -0.11
N SER A 132 34.00 23.81 0.26
CA SER A 132 35.08 22.83 0.09
C SER A 132 35.13 22.30 -1.36
N SER A 133 36.27 21.70 -1.73
CA SER A 133 36.44 21.07 -3.05
C SER A 133 37.49 19.96 -3.04
N VAL A 134 37.30 18.97 -3.91
CA VAL A 134 38.23 17.89 -4.24
C VAL A 134 38.31 17.82 -5.77
N THR A 135 39.46 18.13 -6.36
CA THR A 135 39.59 18.32 -7.82
C THR A 135 40.40 17.25 -8.53
N GLU A 136 41.26 16.53 -7.80
CA GLU A 136 42.03 15.39 -8.27
C GLU A 136 42.25 14.43 -7.09
N LEU A 137 42.03 13.12 -7.26
CA LEU A 137 42.24 12.12 -6.19
C LEU A 137 43.73 11.76 -5.99
N GLY A 138 44.62 12.10 -6.93
CA GLY A 138 46.03 11.75 -6.85
C GLY A 138 46.33 10.36 -7.43
N THR A 139 47.24 9.61 -6.80
CA THR A 139 47.67 8.28 -7.26
C THR A 139 47.07 7.19 -6.39
N ALA A 140 46.69 6.06 -7.00
CA ALA A 140 46.23 4.89 -6.26
C ALA A 140 47.24 4.49 -5.18
N ALA A 141 46.75 4.29 -3.98
CA ALA A 141 47.52 3.92 -2.79
C ALA A 141 47.12 2.51 -2.33
N ASN A 142 47.96 1.87 -1.53
CA ASN A 142 47.62 0.57 -0.98
C ASN A 142 46.52 0.73 0.07
N LEU A 143 45.49 -0.11 -0.03
CA LEU A 143 44.32 -0.17 0.82
C LEU A 143 44.39 -1.45 1.66
N TYR A 144 44.27 -1.27 2.96
CA TYR A 144 44.12 -2.35 3.92
C TYR A 144 42.76 -2.21 4.60
N TYR A 145 42.29 -3.30 5.19
CA TYR A 145 41.32 -3.21 6.27
C TYR A 145 42.03 -3.76 7.51
N ILE A 146 41.87 -3.08 8.63
CA ILE A 146 42.47 -3.46 9.91
C ILE A 146 41.33 -3.77 10.86
N VAL A 147 41.45 -4.87 11.57
CA VAL A 147 40.57 -5.21 12.68
C VAL A 147 41.36 -4.94 13.95
N ASP A 148 41.00 -3.89 14.67
CA ASP A 148 41.59 -3.59 15.97
C ASP A 148 40.69 -4.11 17.09
N ASP A 149 41.29 -4.97 17.91
CA ASP A 149 40.75 -5.35 19.21
C ASP A 149 40.99 -4.19 20.20
N TYR A 150 39.96 -3.38 20.44
CA TYR A 150 39.99 -2.29 21.42
C TYR A 150 39.89 -2.79 22.88
N GLY A 151 40.00 -4.10 23.09
CA GLY A 151 39.48 -4.87 24.19
C GLY A 151 39.73 -4.37 25.61
N THR A 152 38.70 -4.64 26.43
CA THR A 152 38.94 -5.11 27.80
C THR A 152 38.34 -6.49 28.06
N SER A 153 37.69 -7.12 27.08
CA SER A 153 37.04 -8.43 27.16
C SER A 153 37.73 -9.46 26.24
N ASP A 154 37.58 -10.76 26.53
CA ASP A 154 38.14 -11.87 25.72
C ASP A 154 37.11 -12.36 24.66
N ASP A 155 36.08 -11.57 24.34
CA ASP A 155 35.04 -11.89 23.36
C ASP A 155 35.21 -10.96 22.15
N ASP A 156 35.16 -11.52 20.93
CA ASP A 156 35.47 -10.81 19.67
C ASP A 156 34.41 -9.74 19.31
N SER A 157 33.47 -9.44 20.23
CA SER A 157 32.41 -8.44 20.07
C SER A 157 32.90 -6.98 20.14
N ASP A 158 34.14 -6.75 20.55
CA ASP A 158 34.74 -5.42 20.68
C ASP A 158 35.64 -5.07 19.47
N ASP A 159 35.76 -5.98 18.49
CA ASP A 159 36.58 -5.81 17.29
C ASP A 159 35.88 -4.86 16.31
N VAL A 160 36.60 -3.81 15.88
CA VAL A 160 36.11 -2.87 14.88
C VAL A 160 37.02 -2.86 13.67
N GLY A 161 36.49 -3.31 12.54
CA GLY A 161 37.12 -3.16 11.23
C GLY A 161 37.10 -1.73 10.72
N TYR A 162 38.20 -1.24 10.15
CA TYR A 162 38.21 0.05 9.44
C TYR A 162 39.11 0.05 8.19
N TRP A 163 38.81 0.93 7.22
CA TRP A 163 39.57 1.04 5.97
C TRP A 163 40.81 1.93 6.14
N ASP A 164 41.98 1.35 5.92
CA ASP A 164 43.28 2.00 6.12
C ASP A 164 44.02 2.24 4.79
N ILE A 165 44.72 3.37 4.67
CA ILE A 165 45.54 3.69 3.50
C ILE A 165 47.00 3.74 3.92
N GLU A 166 47.86 2.96 3.26
CA GLU A 166 49.28 2.85 3.64
C GLU A 166 49.97 4.22 3.72
N GLY A 167 50.20 4.69 4.95
CA GLY A 167 50.85 5.96 5.23
C GLY A 167 52.39 5.87 5.22
N ALA A 168 53.05 7.02 5.07
CA ALA A 168 54.52 7.09 5.10
C ALA A 168 55.14 6.89 6.49
N ASN A 169 54.32 6.87 7.55
CA ASN A 169 54.75 6.96 8.95
C ASN A 169 54.39 5.73 9.81
N ASP A 170 53.97 4.61 9.21
CA ASP A 170 53.51 3.40 9.93
C ASP A 170 52.34 3.68 10.91
N ASN A 171 51.53 4.71 10.65
CA ASN A 171 50.34 4.98 11.45
C ASN A 171 49.11 4.48 10.67
N ASP A 172 48.20 3.77 11.34
CA ASP A 172 46.98 3.17 10.77
C ASP A 172 45.82 4.17 10.68
N GLY A 173 45.37 4.53 9.47
CA GLY A 173 44.25 5.43 9.18
C GLY A 173 44.41 6.25 7.89
N ILE A 174 43.54 7.24 7.70
CA ILE A 174 43.51 8.12 6.51
C ILE A 174 44.27 9.42 6.80
N ASP A 175 45.51 9.51 6.30
CA ASP A 175 46.38 10.68 6.40
C ASP A 175 45.85 11.88 5.59
N ILE A 176 46.32 13.09 5.95
CA ILE A 176 46.00 14.33 5.25
C ILE A 176 46.28 14.23 3.74
N GLY A 177 45.28 14.54 2.91
CA GLY A 177 45.39 14.47 1.46
C GLY A 177 45.30 13.05 0.89
N GLN A 178 44.88 12.07 1.69
CA GLN A 178 44.43 10.78 1.19
C GLN A 178 42.90 10.75 1.07
N SER A 179 42.41 9.86 0.20
CA SER A 179 40.97 9.69 -0.05
C SER A 179 40.60 8.23 -0.22
N LEU A 180 39.41 7.88 0.26
CA LEU A 180 38.70 6.66 -0.10
C LEU A 180 37.60 6.98 -1.11
N ARG A 181 37.35 6.04 -2.01
CA ARG A 181 36.26 6.08 -2.97
C ARG A 181 35.47 4.78 -2.92
N PHE A 182 34.16 4.88 -2.79
CA PHE A 182 33.22 3.77 -2.75
C PHE A 182 32.30 3.85 -3.97
N SER A 183 32.09 2.71 -4.60
CA SER A 183 31.23 2.57 -5.79
C SER A 183 30.57 1.21 -5.81
N ILE A 184 29.36 1.14 -6.34
CA ILE A 184 28.66 -0.12 -6.58
C ILE A 184 28.79 -0.52 -8.05
N GLU A 185 29.09 -1.80 -8.30
CA GLU A 185 29.23 -2.39 -9.63
C GLU A 185 28.44 -3.72 -9.72
N ASN A 186 28.26 -4.24 -10.94
CA ASN A 186 27.75 -5.58 -11.21
C ASN A 186 26.41 -5.95 -10.54
N MET A 187 25.53 -4.96 -10.34
CA MET A 187 24.18 -5.20 -9.81
C MET A 187 23.36 -6.11 -10.73
N ALA A 188 22.70 -7.11 -10.15
CA ALA A 188 21.76 -7.97 -10.86
C ALA A 188 20.70 -8.54 -9.90
N VAL A 189 19.49 -8.74 -10.45
CA VAL A 189 18.37 -9.43 -9.80
C VAL A 189 18.06 -10.68 -10.62
N SER A 190 17.81 -11.82 -9.98
CA SER A 190 17.49 -13.07 -10.70
C SER A 190 16.09 -13.09 -11.30
N ALA A 191 15.16 -12.33 -10.71
CA ALA A 191 13.77 -12.25 -11.13
C ALA A 191 13.65 -11.76 -12.57
N THR A 192 12.77 -12.38 -13.36
CA THR A 192 12.69 -12.09 -14.79
C THR A 192 12.05 -10.72 -15.03
N GLY A 193 12.77 -9.81 -15.68
CA GLY A 193 12.28 -8.46 -15.99
C GLY A 193 12.55 -7.43 -14.89
N TYR A 194 13.07 -7.87 -13.75
CA TYR A 194 13.48 -6.98 -12.66
C TYR A 194 14.90 -6.43 -12.87
N SER A 195 15.13 -5.23 -12.37
CA SER A 195 16.43 -4.59 -12.24
C SER A 195 16.58 -3.97 -10.86
N ALA A 196 17.82 -3.91 -10.37
CA ALA A 196 18.19 -3.12 -9.20
C ALA A 196 18.85 -1.82 -9.68
N ASP A 197 18.36 -0.70 -9.18
CA ASP A 197 18.94 0.62 -9.31
C ASP A 197 19.57 1.02 -7.97
N PHE A 198 20.78 1.60 -8.03
CA PHE A 198 21.48 2.07 -6.84
C PHE A 198 20.96 3.46 -6.45
N ASP A 199 20.39 3.58 -5.26
CA ASP A 199 19.82 4.86 -4.80
C ASP A 199 20.89 5.83 -4.31
N GLY A 200 22.02 5.29 -3.86
CA GLY A 200 23.18 6.05 -3.42
C GLY A 200 23.66 5.67 -2.01
N PHE A 201 24.83 6.19 -1.65
CA PHE A 201 25.31 6.19 -0.27
C PHE A 201 24.66 7.32 0.52
N SER A 202 24.25 7.06 1.76
CA SER A 202 23.49 8.00 2.61
C SER A 202 24.21 8.39 3.90
N ALA A 203 25.08 7.53 4.42
CA ALA A 203 25.80 7.81 5.65
C ALA A 203 27.19 7.15 5.72
N ILE A 204 28.04 7.70 6.59
CA ILE A 204 29.29 7.07 7.03
C ILE A 204 29.44 7.17 8.55
N SER A 205 30.11 6.18 9.12
CA SER A 205 30.61 6.24 10.49
C SER A 205 32.13 6.26 10.51
N VAL A 206 32.67 7.18 11.31
CA VAL A 206 34.11 7.44 11.42
C VAL A 206 34.60 7.18 12.83
N LEU A 207 35.83 6.69 12.96
CA LEU A 207 36.48 6.46 14.23
C LEU A 207 37.89 7.03 14.27
N GLU A 208 38.34 7.35 15.47
CA GLU A 208 39.71 7.79 15.73
C GLU A 208 40.62 6.58 15.95
N THR A 209 41.50 6.31 14.99
CA THR A 209 42.44 5.17 15.07
C THR A 209 43.66 5.52 15.92
N LEU A 210 44.08 6.79 15.94
CA LEU A 210 45.22 7.25 16.74
C LEU A 210 44.94 8.61 17.42
N ALA A 211 44.60 8.54 18.72
CA ALA A 211 44.55 9.63 19.71
C ALA A 211 44.56 11.07 19.15
N GLY A 212 43.43 11.78 19.20
CA GLY A 212 43.27 13.08 18.57
C GLY A 212 42.04 13.92 18.90
N LYS A 213 41.95 15.06 18.20
CA LYS A 213 40.84 16.02 18.24
C LYS A 213 40.74 16.79 16.93
N GLU A 214 39.52 17.13 16.55
CA GLU A 214 39.21 18.00 15.42
C GLU A 214 39.73 17.42 14.09
N HIS A 215 39.44 16.15 13.82
CA HIS A 215 39.67 15.53 12.52
C HIS A 215 38.77 16.18 11.48
N LEU A 216 39.32 16.50 10.31
CA LEU A 216 38.63 17.22 9.24
C LEU A 216 38.44 16.32 8.03
N ASN A 217 37.25 16.29 7.45
CA ASN A 217 36.96 15.53 6.24
C ASN A 217 36.12 16.34 5.23
N ILE A 218 36.22 15.97 3.95
CA ILE A 218 35.40 16.48 2.86
C ILE A 218 34.69 15.28 2.23
N ILE A 219 33.37 15.39 2.04
CA ILE A 219 32.54 14.35 1.44
C ILE A 219 32.17 14.79 0.01
N GLY A 220 32.38 13.91 -0.96
CA GLY A 220 32.12 14.10 -2.38
C GLY A 220 33.35 14.46 -3.23
N PHE A 221 33.12 14.61 -4.54
CA PHE A 221 34.13 14.98 -5.54
C PHE A 221 33.66 16.17 -6.38
N GLY A 222 34.53 17.16 -6.59
CA GLY A 222 34.21 18.39 -7.33
C GLY A 222 34.35 19.66 -6.49
N THR A 223 33.41 20.60 -6.64
CA THR A 223 33.41 21.90 -5.97
C THR A 223 32.06 22.18 -5.36
N GLY A 224 32.02 22.98 -4.29
CA GLY A 224 30.76 23.27 -3.62
C GLY A 224 30.39 22.17 -2.63
N LEU A 225 31.41 21.47 -2.12
CA LEU A 225 31.24 20.32 -1.23
C LEU A 225 31.13 20.77 0.22
N ASP A 226 30.47 19.94 1.00
CA ASP A 226 30.45 20.06 2.46
C ASP A 226 31.66 19.40 3.07
N SER A 227 31.98 19.83 4.28
CA SER A 227 33.10 19.30 5.03
C SER A 227 32.77 19.30 6.51
N ASN A 228 33.25 18.26 7.19
CA ASN A 228 32.89 18.01 8.56
C ASN A 228 34.13 18.02 9.46
N SER A 229 33.86 18.15 10.76
CA SER A 229 34.86 17.89 11.77
C SER A 229 34.30 17.06 12.91
N PHE A 230 35.12 16.22 13.54
CA PHE A 230 34.75 15.53 14.78
C PHE A 230 35.90 15.53 15.78
N SER A 231 35.52 15.43 17.06
CA SER A 231 36.46 15.36 18.19
C SER A 231 36.08 14.27 19.19
N THR A 232 35.05 13.49 18.89
CA THR A 232 34.54 12.38 19.68
C THR A 232 34.38 11.20 18.76
N THR A 233 34.88 10.03 19.20
CA THR A 233 34.78 8.77 18.46
C THR A 233 33.76 7.85 19.15
N PRO A 234 32.93 7.12 18.39
CA PRO A 234 32.71 7.26 16.95
C PRO A 234 31.95 8.56 16.59
N GLY A 235 32.06 9.00 15.34
CA GLY A 235 31.26 10.07 14.73
C GLY A 235 30.45 9.54 13.55
N GLU A 236 29.33 10.17 13.24
CA GLU A 236 28.40 9.74 12.20
C GLU A 236 27.99 10.95 11.37
N TYR A 237 27.90 10.76 10.05
CA TYR A 237 27.56 11.80 9.10
C TYR A 237 26.57 11.28 8.06
N GLU A 238 25.42 11.94 7.99
CA GLU A 238 24.41 11.75 6.95
C GLU A 238 24.58 12.80 5.85
N PHE A 239 24.25 12.44 4.62
CA PHE A 239 24.29 13.32 3.45
C PHE A 239 23.26 12.89 2.40
N ASP A 240 22.99 13.79 1.44
CA ASP A 240 22.14 13.47 0.30
C ASP A 240 22.74 12.31 -0.51
N ALA A 241 21.88 11.42 -0.99
CA ALA A 241 22.30 10.20 -1.68
C ALA A 241 23.25 10.47 -2.87
N MET A 242 24.35 9.71 -2.94
CA MET A 242 25.40 9.89 -3.95
C MET A 242 25.70 8.58 -4.70
N GLU A 243 25.81 8.63 -6.03
CA GLU A 243 26.20 7.46 -6.87
C GLU A 243 27.62 6.94 -6.55
N GLU A 244 28.53 7.85 -6.18
CA GLU A 244 29.90 7.54 -5.79
C GLU A 244 30.22 8.34 -4.51
N LEU A 245 30.68 7.65 -3.47
CA LEU A 245 31.08 8.29 -2.23
C LEU A 245 32.60 8.47 -2.22
N VAL A 246 33.04 9.72 -2.12
CA VAL A 246 34.46 10.06 -1.95
C VAL A 246 34.63 10.74 -0.61
N VAL A 247 35.54 10.23 0.22
CA VAL A 247 35.85 10.83 1.51
C VAL A 247 37.33 11.19 1.55
N THR A 248 37.63 12.46 1.72
CA THR A 248 39.00 13.00 1.74
C THR A 248 39.36 13.52 3.12
N SER A 249 40.48 13.05 3.67
CA SER A 249 41.02 13.60 4.91
C SER A 249 41.66 14.97 4.65
N ALA A 250 41.12 16.00 5.31
CA ALA A 250 41.60 17.38 5.20
C ALA A 250 42.63 17.74 6.28
N GLY A 251 42.99 16.77 7.13
CA GLY A 251 43.94 16.89 8.23
C GLY A 251 43.29 16.91 9.61
N ASP A 252 44.06 17.35 10.60
CA ASP A 252 43.65 17.46 12.00
C ASP A 252 44.30 18.70 12.65
N TYR A 253 43.93 19.03 13.88
CA TYR A 253 44.47 20.20 14.58
C TYR A 253 45.98 20.11 14.92
N TYR A 254 46.52 18.90 15.05
CA TYR A 254 47.87 18.56 15.49
C TYR A 254 48.84 18.07 14.38
N ASP A 255 48.39 17.87 13.13
CA ASP A 255 49.16 17.45 11.94
C ASP A 255 49.74 16.01 11.97
N TRP A 256 49.28 15.12 12.87
CA TRP A 256 49.80 13.73 12.94
C TRP A 256 48.77 12.69 13.41
N GLN A 257 47.51 13.08 13.52
CA GLN A 257 46.46 12.23 14.06
C GLN A 257 45.57 11.75 12.93
N ILE A 258 45.24 10.48 12.99
CA ILE A 258 44.55 9.80 11.91
C ILE A 258 43.29 9.15 12.43
N TRP A 259 42.39 8.99 11.49
CA TRP A 259 41.06 8.49 11.68
C TRP A 259 40.72 7.64 10.47
N SER A 260 39.66 6.85 10.58
CA SER A 260 39.21 6.02 9.48
C SER A 260 37.68 5.94 9.44
N ILE A 261 37.18 5.41 8.34
CA ILE A 261 35.78 5.05 8.15
C ILE A 261 35.66 3.58 8.56
N PHE A 262 34.68 3.26 9.38
CA PHE A 262 34.43 1.88 9.78
C PHE A 262 33.12 1.34 9.21
N ASP A 263 32.08 2.19 9.08
CA ASP A 263 30.80 1.81 8.47
C ASP A 263 30.37 2.77 7.36
N ILE A 264 29.59 2.25 6.42
CA ILE A 264 28.86 3.00 5.39
C ILE A 264 27.41 2.51 5.28
N GLU A 265 26.51 3.40 4.88
CA GLU A 265 25.11 3.06 4.58
C GLU A 265 24.74 3.43 3.15
N PHE A 266 23.94 2.56 2.51
CA PHE A 266 23.47 2.74 1.14
C PHE A 266 22.21 1.90 0.85
N SER A 267 21.55 2.15 -0.28
CA SER A 267 20.36 1.37 -0.68
C SER A 267 20.20 1.11 -2.17
N PHE A 268 19.29 0.18 -2.47
CA PHE A 268 18.83 -0.13 -3.82
C PHE A 268 17.32 -0.08 -3.92
N SER A 269 16.83 0.38 -5.07
CA SER A 269 15.45 0.18 -5.51
C SER A 269 15.42 -0.96 -6.53
N ILE A 270 14.63 -1.98 -6.24
CA ILE A 270 14.44 -3.18 -7.08
C ILE A 270 13.06 -3.09 -7.69
N SER A 271 13.00 -2.98 -9.00
CA SER A 271 11.72 -2.83 -9.69
C SER A 271 11.70 -3.58 -11.02
N ASN A 272 10.49 -3.86 -11.51
CA ASN A 272 10.28 -4.33 -12.87
C ASN A 272 9.69 -3.20 -13.72
N PRO A 273 10.52 -2.47 -14.49
CA PRO A 273 10.04 -1.37 -15.32
C PRO A 273 9.19 -1.83 -16.52
N GLU A 274 9.15 -3.14 -16.80
CA GLU A 274 8.32 -3.74 -17.85
C GLU A 274 7.00 -4.34 -17.31
N LEU A 275 6.80 -4.39 -15.99
CA LEU A 275 5.50 -4.67 -15.38
C LEU A 275 4.60 -3.45 -15.60
N GLU A 276 4.08 -3.31 -16.83
CA GLU A 276 2.77 -2.70 -16.99
C GLU A 276 1.83 -3.50 -16.08
N VAL A 277 1.36 -2.88 -14.99
CA VAL A 277 0.20 -3.39 -14.27
C VAL A 277 -0.85 -3.60 -15.35
N GLU A 278 -1.19 -4.85 -15.66
CA GLU A 278 -2.24 -5.18 -16.62
C GLU A 278 -3.40 -4.21 -16.32
N PRO A 279 -3.82 -3.38 -17.29
CA PRO A 279 -4.78 -2.33 -17.01
C PRO A 279 -6.00 -3.00 -16.39
N ASP A 280 -6.25 -2.69 -15.11
CA ASP A 280 -7.37 -3.28 -14.39
C ASP A 280 -8.62 -3.01 -15.22
N TRP A 281 -9.39 -4.04 -15.55
CA TRP A 281 -10.57 -3.89 -16.41
C TRP A 281 -11.59 -2.91 -15.79
N LEU A 282 -11.46 -2.66 -14.48
CA LEU A 282 -12.24 -1.71 -13.72
C LEU A 282 -11.73 -0.27 -13.88
N ALA A 283 -10.46 -0.03 -14.22
CA ALA A 283 -9.88 1.30 -14.40
C ALA A 283 -10.57 2.06 -15.55
N GLY A 284 -11.06 3.28 -15.25
CA GLY A 284 -11.85 4.08 -16.19
C GLY A 284 -13.25 3.52 -16.46
N SER A 285 -13.68 2.46 -15.76
CA SER A 285 -14.99 1.83 -15.93
C SER A 285 -16.04 2.46 -15.02
N TRP A 286 -17.27 2.56 -15.53
CA TRP A 286 -18.45 2.87 -14.71
C TRP A 286 -19.46 1.73 -14.78
N GLY A 287 -20.17 1.55 -13.67
CA GLY A 287 -21.07 0.43 -13.47
C GLY A 287 -22.42 0.81 -12.89
N VAL A 288 -23.33 -0.17 -12.87
CA VAL A 288 -24.65 -0.09 -12.22
C VAL A 288 -24.86 -1.29 -11.30
N ALA A 289 -25.81 -1.20 -10.37
CA ALA A 289 -26.25 -2.34 -9.57
C ALA A 289 -27.51 -2.98 -10.17
N HIS A 290 -27.59 -4.31 -10.16
CA HIS A 290 -28.80 -5.07 -10.48
C HIS A 290 -29.08 -6.09 -9.37
N ILE A 291 -30.02 -5.75 -8.50
CA ILE A 291 -30.33 -6.50 -7.29
C ILE A 291 -31.17 -7.74 -7.60
N VAL A 292 -30.67 -8.91 -7.20
CA VAL A 292 -31.41 -10.17 -7.16
C VAL A 292 -31.60 -10.57 -5.69
N ASP A 293 -32.83 -10.88 -5.30
CA ASP A 293 -33.14 -11.31 -3.94
C ASP A 293 -32.59 -12.70 -3.65
N GLY A 294 -32.43 -13.04 -2.37
CA GLY A 294 -31.94 -14.34 -1.91
C GLY A 294 -32.92 -15.08 -1.00
N GLY A 295 -32.74 -16.40 -0.88
CA GLY A 295 -33.50 -17.27 0.00
C GLY A 295 -35.02 -17.21 -0.23
N TYR A 296 -35.77 -17.30 0.87
CA TYR A 296 -37.24 -17.23 0.83
C TYR A 296 -37.79 -15.90 0.27
N LYS A 297 -36.99 -14.83 0.27
CA LYS A 297 -37.40 -13.54 -0.29
C LYS A 297 -37.45 -13.60 -1.82
N LEU A 298 -36.49 -14.26 -2.45
CA LEU A 298 -36.53 -14.50 -3.90
C LEU A 298 -37.78 -15.32 -4.27
N ASP A 299 -38.07 -16.38 -3.51
CA ASP A 299 -39.25 -17.20 -3.73
C ASP A 299 -40.57 -16.42 -3.59
N ALA A 300 -40.61 -15.39 -2.76
CA ALA A 300 -41.78 -14.54 -2.58
C ALA A 300 -41.99 -13.55 -3.74
N GLU A 301 -40.91 -13.07 -4.35
CA GLU A 301 -40.94 -12.03 -5.37
C GLU A 301 -40.87 -12.57 -6.81
N ALA A 302 -40.37 -13.79 -7.01
CA ALA A 302 -40.15 -14.38 -8.34
C ALA A 302 -41.41 -14.46 -9.23
N ASP A 303 -42.61 -14.58 -8.64
CA ASP A 303 -43.88 -14.60 -9.38
C ASP A 303 -44.29 -13.22 -9.93
N THR A 304 -43.73 -12.14 -9.36
CA THR A 304 -44.07 -10.74 -9.70
C THR A 304 -42.91 -9.96 -10.30
N SER A 305 -41.71 -10.53 -10.31
CA SER A 305 -40.47 -9.90 -10.80
C SER A 305 -39.91 -10.62 -12.03
N ASP A 306 -39.27 -9.87 -12.93
CA ASP A 306 -38.59 -10.42 -14.11
C ASP A 306 -37.14 -9.89 -14.18
N TYR A 307 -36.29 -10.42 -13.30
CA TYR A 307 -34.90 -9.99 -13.17
C TYR A 307 -34.07 -10.23 -14.44
N VAL A 308 -34.38 -11.27 -15.21
CA VAL A 308 -33.68 -11.59 -16.47
C VAL A 308 -34.03 -10.55 -17.53
N ALA A 309 -35.31 -10.18 -17.65
CA ALA A 309 -35.70 -9.10 -18.55
C ALA A 309 -35.17 -7.73 -18.09
N GLY A 310 -35.02 -7.49 -16.78
CA GLY A 310 -34.36 -6.30 -16.25
C GLY A 310 -32.87 -6.25 -16.58
N ALA A 311 -32.16 -7.38 -16.48
CA ALA A 311 -30.77 -7.47 -16.94
C ALA A 311 -30.67 -7.19 -18.44
N GLN A 312 -31.59 -7.73 -19.25
CA GLN A 312 -31.64 -7.45 -20.68
C GLN A 312 -31.95 -5.97 -20.95
N GLN A 313 -32.81 -5.32 -20.16
CA GLN A 313 -33.07 -3.89 -20.25
C GLN A 313 -31.80 -3.06 -20.02
N ILE A 314 -30.97 -3.44 -19.05
CA ILE A 314 -29.67 -2.79 -18.82
C ILE A 314 -28.75 -2.98 -20.03
N VAL A 315 -28.62 -4.21 -20.55
CA VAL A 315 -27.81 -4.50 -21.74
C VAL A 315 -28.25 -3.69 -22.95
N ASP A 316 -29.56 -3.64 -23.21
CA ASP A 316 -30.12 -2.99 -24.40
C ASP A 316 -29.98 -1.47 -24.35
N ASN A 317 -30.09 -0.87 -23.16
CA ASN A 317 -30.17 0.58 -23.00
C ASN A 317 -28.85 1.22 -22.54
N LEU A 318 -27.96 0.46 -21.91
CA LEU A 318 -26.74 0.97 -21.28
C LEU A 318 -25.48 0.24 -21.83
N PRO A 319 -25.21 0.26 -23.14
CA PRO A 319 -24.06 -0.42 -23.74
C PRO A 319 -22.70 0.02 -23.18
N GLU A 320 -22.53 1.29 -22.79
CA GLU A 320 -21.26 1.85 -22.29
C GLU A 320 -20.95 1.50 -20.83
N VAL A 321 -21.89 0.88 -20.10
CA VAL A 321 -21.64 0.33 -18.76
C VAL A 321 -20.63 -0.81 -18.87
N GLY A 322 -19.48 -0.69 -18.21
CA GLY A 322 -18.43 -1.70 -18.25
C GLY A 322 -18.62 -2.85 -17.27
N HIS A 323 -19.31 -2.61 -16.15
CA HIS A 323 -19.51 -3.63 -15.11
C HIS A 323 -20.84 -3.51 -14.37
N VAL A 324 -21.28 -4.61 -13.75
CA VAL A 324 -22.51 -4.68 -12.95
C VAL A 324 -22.21 -5.32 -11.60
N ILE A 325 -22.68 -4.70 -10.51
CA ILE A 325 -22.77 -5.36 -9.20
C ILE A 325 -24.12 -6.06 -9.11
N THR A 326 -24.12 -7.40 -9.00
CA THR A 326 -25.29 -8.21 -8.65
C THR A 326 -25.02 -9.02 -7.38
N PHE A 327 -25.87 -9.97 -6.98
CA PHE A 327 -25.94 -10.41 -5.58
C PHE A 327 -25.72 -11.93 -5.41
N PHE A 328 -24.74 -12.29 -4.57
CA PHE A 328 -24.53 -13.63 -4.02
C PHE A 328 -25.45 -13.87 -2.82
N THR A 329 -25.50 -12.90 -1.91
CA THR A 329 -26.45 -12.85 -0.80
C THR A 329 -27.45 -11.71 -1.00
N HIS A 330 -28.67 -11.86 -0.49
CA HIS A 330 -29.62 -10.74 -0.41
C HIS A 330 -28.98 -9.53 0.30
N PRO A 331 -29.25 -8.28 -0.14
CA PRO A 331 -28.71 -7.08 0.48
C PRO A 331 -28.85 -7.06 2.01
N ALA A 332 -27.76 -6.83 2.74
CA ALA A 332 -27.67 -6.82 4.20
C ALA A 332 -28.12 -8.10 4.96
N HIS A 333 -28.36 -9.22 4.26
CA HIS A 333 -28.82 -10.49 4.87
C HIS A 333 -27.85 -11.63 4.52
N PRO A 334 -26.78 -11.84 5.33
CA PRO A 334 -25.73 -12.82 5.04
C PRO A 334 -26.19 -14.28 5.02
N HIS A 335 -27.41 -14.57 5.51
CA HIS A 335 -28.00 -15.90 5.59
C HIS A 335 -28.95 -16.24 4.43
N LEU A 336 -29.13 -15.35 3.43
CA LEU A 336 -30.05 -15.55 2.31
C LEU A 336 -29.29 -15.56 0.98
N PHE A 337 -29.12 -16.74 0.38
CA PHE A 337 -28.32 -16.93 -0.85
C PHE A 337 -29.17 -16.86 -2.11
N THR A 338 -28.58 -16.48 -3.24
CA THR A 338 -29.25 -16.50 -4.54
C THR A 338 -29.19 -17.89 -5.22
N LEU A 339 -28.29 -18.76 -4.77
CA LEU A 339 -28.21 -20.17 -5.20
C LEU A 339 -28.80 -21.13 -4.15
N ARG A 340 -29.23 -22.31 -4.60
CA ARG A 340 -29.76 -23.40 -3.77
C ARG A 340 -28.87 -24.63 -3.77
N GLU A 341 -28.53 -25.17 -4.94
CA GLU A 341 -27.67 -26.35 -5.00
C GLU A 341 -26.26 -25.99 -4.50
N HIS A 342 -25.75 -26.79 -3.57
CA HIS A 342 -24.42 -26.63 -3.01
C HIS A 342 -23.70 -27.98 -3.06
N PRO A 343 -22.44 -28.03 -3.54
CA PRO A 343 -21.76 -29.29 -3.84
C PRO A 343 -21.45 -30.15 -2.61
N TYR A 344 -21.37 -29.53 -1.42
CA TYR A 344 -20.89 -30.18 -0.20
C TYR A 344 -21.93 -30.32 0.92
N ILE A 345 -23.00 -29.52 0.89
CA ILE A 345 -23.95 -29.33 2.00
C ILE A 345 -25.35 -29.23 1.41
N ASP A 346 -26.34 -29.97 1.93
CA ASP A 346 -27.73 -29.74 1.53
C ASP A 346 -28.31 -28.61 2.40
N VAL A 347 -27.98 -27.36 2.08
CA VAL A 347 -28.28 -26.19 2.93
C VAL A 347 -29.75 -26.12 3.35
N ALA A 348 -30.68 -26.51 2.46
CA ALA A 348 -32.10 -26.50 2.77
C ALA A 348 -32.52 -27.55 3.81
N ASN A 349 -31.91 -28.74 3.77
CA ASN A 349 -32.29 -29.87 4.63
C ASN A 349 -31.38 -30.03 5.86
N ASP A 350 -30.11 -29.68 5.74
CA ASP A 350 -29.09 -29.82 6.77
C ASP A 350 -29.02 -28.58 7.69
N ILE A 351 -29.41 -27.40 7.18
CA ILE A 351 -29.41 -26.15 7.94
C ILE A 351 -30.83 -25.59 8.03
N HIS A 352 -31.30 -24.88 7.00
CA HIS A 352 -32.63 -24.27 7.02
C HIS A 352 -33.14 -23.94 5.60
N GLU A 353 -34.37 -24.34 5.28
CA GLU A 353 -34.94 -24.20 3.92
C GLU A 353 -35.03 -22.75 3.44
N ASN A 354 -35.34 -21.81 4.34
CA ASN A 354 -35.46 -20.38 4.00
C ASN A 354 -34.14 -19.68 3.63
N MET A 355 -32.98 -20.29 3.87
CA MET A 355 -31.68 -19.70 3.51
C MET A 355 -31.45 -19.68 2.00
N VAL A 356 -32.15 -20.55 1.27
CA VAL A 356 -31.95 -20.78 -0.17
C VAL A 356 -33.28 -20.74 -0.91
N PRO A 357 -33.30 -20.32 -2.18
CA PRO A 357 -34.52 -20.29 -2.97
C PRO A 357 -34.92 -21.70 -3.41
N THR A 358 -36.01 -21.83 -4.17
CA THR A 358 -36.30 -23.05 -4.91
C THR A 358 -35.27 -23.32 -6.02
N LEU A 359 -35.19 -24.57 -6.50
CA LEU A 359 -34.34 -24.93 -7.66
C LEU A 359 -34.73 -24.19 -8.93
N GLU A 360 -36.02 -23.84 -9.09
CA GLU A 360 -36.49 -23.05 -10.24
C GLU A 360 -35.97 -21.62 -10.15
N ASN A 361 -36.00 -21.03 -8.96
CA ASN A 361 -35.63 -19.64 -8.75
C ASN A 361 -34.12 -19.40 -8.65
N GLU A 362 -33.28 -20.38 -8.30
CA GLU A 362 -31.82 -20.19 -8.39
C GLU A 362 -31.34 -19.95 -9.83
N GLN A 363 -32.10 -20.39 -10.84
CA GLN A 363 -31.74 -20.17 -12.23
C GLN A 363 -31.79 -18.67 -12.59
N ILE A 364 -32.53 -17.85 -11.83
CA ILE A 364 -32.64 -16.42 -12.07
C ILE A 364 -31.28 -15.73 -12.02
N ILE A 365 -30.47 -15.97 -10.98
CA ILE A 365 -29.16 -15.32 -10.86
C ILE A 365 -28.20 -15.81 -11.95
N LEU A 366 -28.24 -17.10 -12.29
CA LEU A 366 -27.42 -17.68 -13.35
C LEU A 366 -27.78 -17.08 -14.72
N ASP A 367 -29.08 -16.98 -15.04
CA ASP A 367 -29.56 -16.39 -16.29
C ASP A 367 -29.24 -14.88 -16.37
N VAL A 368 -29.34 -14.15 -15.25
CA VAL A 368 -28.93 -12.74 -15.15
C VAL A 368 -27.44 -12.57 -15.45
N ILE A 369 -26.59 -13.40 -14.85
CA ILE A 369 -25.14 -13.36 -15.09
C ILE A 369 -24.83 -13.69 -16.55
N ASP A 370 -25.48 -14.71 -17.12
CA ASP A 370 -25.29 -15.07 -18.53
C ASP A 370 -25.69 -13.92 -19.47
N VAL A 371 -26.78 -13.20 -19.20
CA VAL A 371 -27.17 -12.01 -19.99
C VAL A 371 -26.07 -10.94 -19.99
N PHE A 372 -25.47 -10.65 -18.84
CA PHE A 372 -24.39 -9.65 -18.76
C PHE A 372 -23.10 -10.12 -19.44
N ARG A 373 -22.71 -11.38 -19.24
CA ARG A 373 -21.52 -11.96 -19.88
C ARG A 373 -21.63 -12.02 -21.40
N GLU A 374 -22.80 -12.40 -21.92
CA GLU A 374 -23.06 -12.41 -23.37
C GLU A 374 -22.96 -11.01 -23.99
N ALA A 375 -23.14 -9.97 -23.18
CA ALA A 375 -22.99 -8.56 -23.54
C ALA A 375 -21.61 -7.96 -23.21
N ASP A 376 -20.63 -8.78 -22.82
CA ASP A 376 -19.27 -8.37 -22.44
C ASP A 376 -19.22 -7.39 -21.26
N LYS A 377 -20.21 -7.47 -20.35
CA LYS A 377 -20.22 -6.71 -19.10
C LYS A 377 -19.61 -7.57 -17.99
N LYS A 378 -18.67 -6.97 -17.26
CA LYS A 378 -18.03 -7.61 -16.10
C LYS A 378 -18.99 -7.71 -14.93
N VAL A 379 -18.92 -8.79 -14.16
CA VAL A 379 -19.87 -9.06 -13.05
C VAL A 379 -19.13 -9.12 -11.72
N ILE A 380 -19.53 -8.27 -10.79
CA ILE A 380 -19.09 -8.31 -9.39
C ILE A 380 -20.26 -8.81 -8.53
N LEU A 381 -20.01 -9.73 -7.61
CA LEU A 381 -21.04 -10.22 -6.67
C LEU A 381 -20.92 -9.54 -5.30
N TYR A 382 -21.99 -8.87 -4.87
CA TYR A 382 -22.18 -8.47 -3.49
C TYR A 382 -22.38 -9.72 -2.61
N LEU A 383 -21.58 -9.82 -1.55
CA LEU A 383 -21.65 -10.88 -0.55
C LEU A 383 -21.52 -10.25 0.84
N ASN A 384 -22.52 -10.43 1.70
CA ASN A 384 -22.39 -10.01 3.10
C ASN A 384 -21.57 -11.03 3.90
N ALA A 385 -20.35 -10.68 4.29
CA ALA A 385 -19.36 -11.61 4.83
C ALA A 385 -19.57 -11.95 6.32
N ALA A 386 -20.52 -11.31 7.00
CA ALA A 386 -20.79 -11.46 8.44
C ALA A 386 -21.34 -12.84 8.88
N GLY A 387 -21.55 -13.75 7.93
CA GLY A 387 -22.03 -15.11 8.17
C GLY A 387 -23.50 -15.21 8.63
N PRO A 388 -24.08 -16.42 8.65
CA PRO A 388 -25.53 -16.58 8.81
C PRO A 388 -26.12 -16.20 10.17
N ASN A 389 -25.31 -16.02 11.22
CA ASN A 389 -25.77 -15.61 12.56
C ASN A 389 -25.96 -14.09 12.72
N SER A 390 -25.74 -13.32 11.67
CA SER A 390 -25.76 -11.85 11.71
C SER A 390 -27.08 -11.28 11.15
N ASN A 391 -27.46 -10.09 11.64
CA ASN A 391 -28.66 -9.33 11.24
C ASN A 391 -30.00 -10.05 11.45
N LEU A 392 -30.19 -10.64 12.63
CA LEU A 392 -31.42 -11.33 13.02
C LEU A 392 -32.35 -10.37 13.81
N TYR A 393 -33.50 -10.02 13.25
CA TYR A 393 -34.40 -9.01 13.83
C TYR A 393 -35.89 -9.40 13.81
N ASN A 394 -36.21 -10.62 13.38
CA ASN A 394 -37.55 -11.18 13.44
C ASN A 394 -37.50 -12.71 13.65
N GLU A 395 -38.64 -13.30 14.03
CA GLU A 395 -38.76 -14.72 14.39
C GLU A 395 -38.21 -15.67 13.30
N THR A 396 -38.50 -15.41 12.02
CA THR A 396 -38.01 -16.25 10.92
C THR A 396 -36.49 -16.20 10.78
N LEU A 397 -35.89 -15.03 10.99
CA LEU A 397 -34.43 -14.89 10.95
C LEU A 397 -33.78 -15.51 12.19
N GLU A 398 -34.41 -15.37 13.36
CA GLU A 398 -33.96 -16.04 14.59
C GLU A 398 -33.94 -17.58 14.43
N GLU A 399 -34.95 -18.17 13.77
CA GLU A 399 -34.99 -19.61 13.46
C GLU A 399 -33.83 -20.06 12.54
N ILE A 400 -33.48 -19.24 11.55
CA ILE A 400 -32.32 -19.49 10.67
C ILE A 400 -31.02 -19.44 11.48
N GLY A 401 -30.86 -18.42 12.34
CA GLY A 401 -29.68 -18.28 13.21
C GLY A 401 -29.51 -19.46 14.16
N ASP A 402 -30.59 -19.89 14.83
CA ASP A 402 -30.57 -21.05 15.73
C ASP A 402 -30.20 -22.35 15.00
N ALA A 403 -30.70 -22.53 13.77
CA ALA A 403 -30.38 -23.67 12.93
C ALA A 403 -28.90 -23.66 12.49
N TRP A 404 -28.39 -22.50 12.09
CA TRP A 404 -26.97 -22.32 11.76
C TRP A 404 -26.05 -22.61 12.95
N VAL A 405 -26.39 -22.08 14.13
CA VAL A 405 -25.65 -22.34 15.38
C VAL A 405 -25.61 -23.83 15.71
N THR A 406 -26.75 -24.51 15.53
CA THR A 406 -26.81 -25.97 15.72
C THR A 406 -25.92 -26.69 14.72
N TYR A 407 -25.99 -26.32 13.44
CA TYR A 407 -25.21 -26.94 12.37
C TYR A 407 -23.69 -26.84 12.61
N TYR A 408 -23.14 -25.64 12.81
CA TYR A 408 -21.69 -25.52 12.99
C TYR A 408 -21.23 -26.09 14.35
N THR A 409 -22.10 -26.12 15.36
CA THR A 409 -21.77 -26.77 16.64
C THR A 409 -21.65 -28.28 16.50
N ASP A 410 -22.56 -28.92 15.76
CA ASP A 410 -22.64 -30.38 15.65
C ASP A 410 -21.73 -30.95 14.55
N GLU A 411 -21.62 -30.29 13.39
CA GLU A 411 -20.88 -30.79 12.23
C GLU A 411 -19.45 -30.24 12.13
N TRP A 412 -19.16 -29.13 12.81
CA TRP A 412 -17.88 -28.42 12.74
C TRP A 412 -17.22 -28.21 14.12
N ASP A 413 -17.63 -28.98 15.13
CA ASP A 413 -17.10 -28.90 16.50
C ASP A 413 -17.14 -27.48 17.11
N GLY A 414 -18.08 -26.64 16.66
CA GLY A 414 -18.21 -25.24 17.10
C GLY A 414 -17.37 -24.22 16.32
N ASP A 415 -16.65 -24.62 15.27
CA ASP A 415 -15.87 -23.71 14.42
C ASP A 415 -16.75 -23.07 13.33
N GLU A 416 -17.41 -21.96 13.69
CA GLU A 416 -18.23 -21.18 12.76
C GLU A 416 -17.45 -20.66 11.56
N GLY A 417 -16.17 -20.29 11.73
CA GLY A 417 -15.35 -19.75 10.65
C GLY A 417 -15.07 -20.80 9.58
N ALA A 418 -14.73 -22.02 9.99
CA ALA A 418 -14.55 -23.14 9.07
C ALA A 418 -15.86 -23.52 8.36
N ALA A 419 -16.97 -23.62 9.11
CA ALA A 419 -18.28 -23.91 8.53
C ALA A 419 -18.71 -22.84 7.51
N TRP A 420 -18.47 -21.56 7.82
CA TRP A 420 -18.82 -20.44 6.95
C TRP A 420 -18.00 -20.46 5.65
N ARG A 421 -16.69 -20.68 5.75
CA ARG A 421 -15.82 -20.80 4.57
C ARG A 421 -16.22 -21.95 3.66
N GLU A 422 -16.58 -23.12 4.22
CA GLU A 422 -17.05 -24.25 3.40
C GLU A 422 -18.36 -23.94 2.69
N LEU A 423 -19.31 -23.31 3.39
CA LEU A 423 -20.59 -22.90 2.82
C LEU A 423 -20.44 -21.86 1.70
N VAL A 424 -19.54 -20.89 1.87
CA VAL A 424 -19.28 -19.90 0.82
C VAL A 424 -18.50 -20.52 -0.34
N ARG A 425 -17.50 -21.37 -0.06
CA ARG A 425 -16.68 -22.05 -1.07
C ARG A 425 -17.55 -22.80 -2.08
N GLY A 426 -18.51 -23.61 -1.62
CA GLY A 426 -19.30 -24.41 -2.54
C GLY A 426 -20.22 -23.59 -3.46
N TYR A 427 -20.66 -22.39 -3.05
CA TYR A 427 -21.36 -21.48 -3.97
C TYR A 427 -20.39 -20.69 -4.86
N ALA A 428 -19.26 -20.22 -4.33
CA ALA A 428 -18.25 -19.52 -5.10
C ALA A 428 -17.70 -20.39 -6.25
N GLU A 429 -17.49 -21.70 -6.02
CA GLU A 429 -17.13 -22.67 -7.05
C GLU A 429 -18.20 -22.84 -8.14
N ARG A 430 -19.48 -22.58 -7.84
CA ARG A 430 -20.55 -22.58 -8.86
C ARG A 430 -20.54 -21.30 -9.71
N PHE A 431 -19.98 -20.21 -9.19
CA PHE A 431 -19.80 -18.96 -9.92
C PHE A 431 -18.44 -18.85 -10.62
N ASP A 432 -17.53 -19.80 -10.40
CA ASP A 432 -16.21 -19.85 -11.03
C ASP A 432 -16.30 -19.75 -12.57
N GLY A 433 -15.50 -18.85 -13.15
CA GLY A 433 -15.51 -18.51 -14.58
C GLY A 433 -16.76 -17.78 -15.07
N LEU A 434 -17.72 -17.45 -14.20
CA LEU A 434 -18.93 -16.68 -14.51
C LEU A 434 -18.84 -15.21 -14.04
N VAL A 435 -18.03 -14.93 -13.02
CA VAL A 435 -17.94 -13.59 -12.41
C VAL A 435 -16.50 -13.13 -12.35
N ASP A 436 -16.31 -11.81 -12.27
CA ASP A 436 -15.00 -11.16 -12.35
C ASP A 436 -14.56 -10.57 -11.00
N GLY A 437 -15.44 -10.57 -9.98
CA GLY A 437 -15.09 -10.05 -8.67
C GLY A 437 -16.16 -10.21 -7.59
N TYR A 438 -15.80 -9.81 -6.38
CA TYR A 438 -16.65 -9.83 -5.19
C TYR A 438 -16.52 -8.55 -4.36
N TRP A 439 -17.66 -8.05 -3.92
CA TRP A 439 -17.77 -6.93 -3.01
C TRP A 439 -18.24 -7.46 -1.65
N PHE A 440 -17.36 -7.45 -0.64
CA PHE A 440 -17.65 -8.05 0.66
C PHE A 440 -18.19 -7.03 1.67
N ASP A 441 -19.49 -7.12 1.96
CA ASP A 441 -20.13 -6.28 2.97
C ASP A 441 -19.89 -6.77 4.39
N ASN A 442 -20.00 -5.86 5.36
CA ASN A 442 -19.85 -6.15 6.79
C ASN A 442 -18.63 -7.05 7.07
N ALA A 443 -17.55 -6.83 6.31
CA ALA A 443 -16.40 -7.72 6.34
C ALA A 443 -15.74 -7.73 7.73
N ALA A 444 -15.86 -6.64 8.50
CA ALA A 444 -15.42 -6.58 9.89
C ALA A 444 -16.00 -7.70 10.79
N GLU A 445 -17.16 -8.24 10.45
CA GLU A 445 -17.86 -9.28 11.21
C GLU A 445 -17.63 -10.71 10.67
N THR A 446 -16.67 -10.90 9.75
CA THR A 446 -16.43 -12.19 9.09
C THR A 446 -16.00 -13.28 10.10
N PRO A 447 -16.78 -14.37 10.26
CA PRO A 447 -16.40 -15.47 11.13
C PRO A 447 -15.06 -16.11 10.71
N GLY A 448 -14.11 -16.18 11.64
CA GLY A 448 -12.80 -16.79 11.38
C GLY A 448 -11.77 -15.88 10.69
N GLY A 449 -12.06 -14.59 10.49
CA GLY A 449 -11.11 -13.59 9.98
C GLY A 449 -11.05 -13.47 8.45
N HIS A 450 -10.41 -12.40 7.97
CA HIS A 450 -10.38 -12.03 6.55
C HIS A 450 -9.44 -12.90 5.71
N GLU A 451 -8.21 -13.11 6.17
CA GLU A 451 -7.17 -13.83 5.42
C GLU A 451 -7.67 -15.19 4.89
N ALA A 452 -8.12 -16.06 5.80
CA ALA A 452 -8.62 -17.38 5.44
C ALA A 452 -9.90 -17.32 4.59
N PHE A 453 -10.72 -16.28 4.76
CA PHE A 453 -11.94 -16.09 3.98
C PHE A 453 -11.63 -15.66 2.54
N ILE A 454 -10.74 -14.69 2.36
CA ILE A 454 -10.28 -14.23 1.04
C ILE A 454 -9.51 -15.32 0.30
N GLN A 455 -8.71 -16.11 1.01
CA GLN A 455 -7.99 -17.23 0.41
C GLN A 455 -8.93 -18.23 -0.25
N VAL A 456 -10.17 -18.41 0.23
CA VAL A 456 -11.17 -19.26 -0.45
C VAL A 456 -11.40 -18.80 -1.88
N PHE A 457 -11.55 -17.50 -2.11
CA PHE A 457 -11.80 -16.94 -3.43
C PHE A 457 -10.55 -17.00 -4.30
N ARG A 458 -9.38 -16.67 -3.75
CA ARG A 458 -8.09 -16.77 -4.48
C ARG A 458 -7.72 -18.19 -4.88
N ASP A 459 -8.07 -19.18 -4.06
CA ASP A 459 -7.87 -20.61 -4.39
C ASP A 459 -8.74 -21.07 -5.56
N ILE A 460 -9.93 -20.48 -5.70
CA ILE A 460 -10.89 -20.80 -6.78
C ILE A 460 -10.43 -20.10 -8.06
N ASP A 461 -10.24 -18.79 -7.97
CA ASP A 461 -9.82 -17.94 -9.08
C ASP A 461 -8.94 -16.78 -8.55
N PRO A 462 -7.61 -16.82 -8.82
CA PRO A 462 -6.70 -15.78 -8.37
C PRO A 462 -6.94 -14.42 -9.07
N ASP A 463 -7.59 -14.41 -10.23
CA ASP A 463 -7.79 -13.22 -11.06
C ASP A 463 -9.01 -12.37 -10.62
N LEU A 464 -9.81 -12.86 -9.67
CA LEU A 464 -10.97 -12.12 -9.13
C LEU A 464 -10.56 -10.75 -8.58
N ARG A 465 -11.41 -9.75 -8.79
CA ARG A 465 -11.30 -8.44 -8.12
C ARG A 465 -12.12 -8.44 -6.84
N LEU A 466 -11.46 -8.21 -5.71
CA LEU A 466 -12.01 -8.33 -4.37
C LEU A 466 -11.92 -6.99 -3.64
N CYS A 467 -12.93 -6.67 -2.84
CA CYS A 467 -12.85 -5.58 -1.87
C CYS A 467 -13.52 -5.97 -0.55
N LEU A 468 -13.00 -5.47 0.58
CA LEU A 468 -13.57 -5.70 1.91
C LEU A 468 -14.06 -4.38 2.55
N ASN A 469 -15.38 -4.27 2.78
CA ASN A 469 -15.97 -3.14 3.50
C ASN A 469 -15.79 -3.34 5.02
N THR A 470 -14.59 -3.05 5.53
CA THR A 470 -14.22 -3.19 6.94
C THR A 470 -14.21 -1.84 7.67
N ASN A 471 -13.35 -0.94 7.24
CA ASN A 471 -13.10 0.37 7.84
C ASN A 471 -13.40 1.48 6.82
N LYS A 472 -13.71 2.67 7.34
CA LYS A 472 -13.89 3.89 6.54
C LYS A 472 -12.85 4.90 6.95
N GLN A 473 -12.20 5.51 5.97
CA GLN A 473 -11.29 6.62 6.16
C GLN A 473 -12.00 7.92 5.78
N TYR A 474 -11.60 9.02 6.42
CA TYR A 474 -12.21 10.33 6.22
C TYR A 474 -11.13 11.39 6.04
N HIS A 475 -11.47 12.47 5.35
CA HIS A 475 -10.56 13.60 5.20
C HIS A 475 -10.31 14.31 6.55
N THR A 476 -9.06 14.73 6.76
CA THR A 476 -8.63 15.49 7.93
C THR A 476 -7.92 16.77 7.51
N ASP A 477 -7.93 17.78 8.38
CA ASP A 477 -7.17 19.02 8.22
C ASP A 477 -5.67 18.83 8.56
N GLU A 478 -4.91 19.93 8.54
CA GLU A 478 -3.47 19.94 8.87
C GLU A 478 -3.15 19.56 10.32
N ASN A 479 -4.14 19.58 11.22
CA ASN A 479 -4.00 19.20 12.63
C ASN A 479 -4.42 17.74 12.88
N GLY A 480 -4.91 17.04 11.85
CA GLY A 480 -5.45 15.68 11.97
C GLY A 480 -6.91 15.64 12.45
N ASP A 481 -7.60 16.78 12.52
CA ASP A 481 -9.02 16.84 12.87
C ASP A 481 -9.86 16.52 11.63
N TYR A 482 -10.94 15.75 11.80
CA TYR A 482 -11.83 15.43 10.68
C TYR A 482 -12.49 16.69 10.11
N ILE A 483 -12.60 16.73 8.79
CA ILE A 483 -13.38 17.75 8.09
C ILE A 483 -14.85 17.32 8.11
N TYR A 484 -15.72 18.22 8.54
CA TYR A 484 -17.17 18.01 8.60
C TYR A 484 -17.90 18.98 7.69
N VAL A 485 -18.93 18.48 7.01
CA VAL A 485 -19.96 19.31 6.40
C VAL A 485 -20.91 19.77 7.50
N GLY A 486 -21.18 21.08 7.55
CA GLY A 486 -22.15 21.67 8.47
C GLY A 486 -23.49 22.03 7.81
N SER A 487 -23.52 22.17 6.48
CA SER A 487 -24.77 22.28 5.72
C SER A 487 -24.57 21.90 4.25
N ASP A 488 -25.57 21.26 3.64
CA ASP A 488 -25.64 20.96 2.21
C ASP A 488 -26.33 22.06 1.36
N GLY A 489 -26.84 23.13 1.99
CA GLY A 489 -27.45 24.26 1.28
C GLY A 489 -28.46 25.06 2.12
N ILE A 490 -29.06 26.10 1.53
CA ILE A 490 -30.04 26.98 2.22
C ILE A 490 -31.25 26.20 2.80
N ASP A 491 -31.67 25.13 2.13
CA ASP A 491 -32.84 24.32 2.50
C ASP A 491 -32.42 22.91 2.97
N ASP A 492 -31.41 22.85 3.83
CA ASP A 492 -30.96 21.60 4.45
C ASP A 492 -31.96 21.11 5.51
N ASP A 493 -32.61 19.98 5.23
CA ASP A 493 -33.62 19.37 6.10
C ASP A 493 -32.99 18.50 7.22
N ASP A 494 -31.69 18.16 7.12
CA ASP A 494 -30.94 17.40 8.12
C ASP A 494 -29.71 18.21 8.60
N ASP A 495 -29.82 18.82 9.79
CA ASP A 495 -28.77 19.65 10.37
C ASP A 495 -27.62 18.87 11.04
N SER A 496 -27.50 17.57 10.71
CA SER A 496 -26.47 16.69 11.27
C SER A 496 -25.13 16.89 10.58
N ASP A 497 -24.12 17.31 11.36
CA ASP A 497 -22.74 17.34 10.91
C ASP A 497 -22.24 15.95 10.48
N TYR A 498 -21.63 15.84 9.31
CA TYR A 498 -21.09 14.56 8.82
C TYR A 498 -19.70 14.67 8.23
N LYS A 499 -18.96 13.56 8.30
CA LYS A 499 -17.57 13.47 7.80
C LYS A 499 -17.55 13.23 6.29
N ILE A 500 -16.45 13.63 5.65
CA ILE A 500 -16.26 13.42 4.22
C ILE A 500 -15.41 12.16 3.98
N ILE A 501 -15.96 11.17 3.29
CA ILE A 501 -15.30 9.89 3.02
C ILE A 501 -14.04 10.09 2.19
N LYS A 502 -12.97 9.36 2.51
CA LYS A 502 -11.74 9.27 1.73
C LYS A 502 -11.56 7.82 1.27
N TYR A 503 -11.45 7.61 -0.04
CA TYR A 503 -11.20 6.28 -0.60
C TYR A 503 -9.72 5.97 -0.62
N VAL A 504 -9.32 5.04 0.25
CA VAL A 504 -8.00 4.43 0.30
C VAL A 504 -8.17 2.95 0.63
N PRO A 505 -7.23 2.08 0.21
CA PRO A 505 -7.18 0.71 0.66
C PRO A 505 -7.00 0.67 2.18
N THR A 506 -7.70 -0.25 2.85
CA THR A 506 -7.65 -0.35 4.32
C THR A 506 -7.11 -1.69 4.81
N ASN A 507 -6.70 -2.54 3.88
CA ASN A 507 -6.14 -3.86 4.10
C ASN A 507 -5.32 -4.30 2.86
N GLU A 508 -4.50 -5.33 3.02
CA GLU A 508 -3.63 -5.90 1.98
C GLU A 508 -4.37 -6.76 0.92
N TYR A 509 -5.64 -7.08 1.15
CA TYR A 509 -6.40 -8.01 0.31
C TYR A 509 -7.14 -7.34 -0.84
N ASP A 510 -7.53 -6.07 -0.67
CA ASP A 510 -8.28 -5.28 -1.65
C ASP A 510 -7.54 -5.25 -3.01
N ASP A 511 -8.25 -5.49 -4.12
CA ASP A 511 -7.83 -5.10 -5.48
C ASP A 511 -8.41 -3.72 -5.86
N TYR A 512 -9.48 -3.32 -5.18
CA TYR A 512 -10.07 -2.01 -5.26
C TYR A 512 -10.71 -1.70 -3.90
N ASN A 513 -10.82 -0.42 -3.52
CA ASN A 513 -11.56 -0.10 -2.29
C ASN A 513 -13.07 -0.26 -2.53
N CYS A 514 -13.83 -0.70 -1.53
CA CYS A 514 -15.26 -0.96 -1.69
C CYS A 514 -16.16 0.27 -1.98
N GLY A 515 -15.61 1.48 -2.06
CA GLY A 515 -16.35 2.66 -2.48
C GLY A 515 -17.56 3.09 -1.65
N HIS A 516 -17.78 2.53 -0.46
CA HIS A 516 -18.93 2.91 0.37
C HIS A 516 -18.79 4.36 0.84
N ILE A 517 -19.78 5.21 0.55
CA ILE A 517 -19.84 6.62 0.98
C ILE A 517 -19.87 6.80 2.51
N THR A 518 -19.84 8.04 3.00
CA THR A 518 -20.17 8.31 4.40
C THR A 518 -21.54 7.71 4.71
N PRO A 519 -21.72 6.96 5.83
CA PRO A 519 -22.96 6.24 6.07
C PRO A 519 -24.19 7.16 6.05
N LEU A 520 -25.20 6.81 5.25
CA LEU A 520 -26.45 7.56 5.12
C LEU A 520 -27.13 7.84 6.47
N GLY A 521 -26.99 6.91 7.42
CA GLY A 521 -27.51 7.07 8.79
C GLY A 521 -26.79 8.13 9.63
N GLN A 522 -25.76 8.79 9.10
CA GLN A 522 -25.06 9.94 9.70
C GLN A 522 -25.51 11.29 9.11
N GLY A 523 -26.54 11.31 8.26
CA GLY A 523 -27.07 12.53 7.62
C GLY A 523 -26.38 12.91 6.31
N ALA A 524 -25.30 12.22 5.93
CA ALA A 524 -24.59 12.50 4.67
C ALA A 524 -25.44 12.11 3.45
N PRO A 525 -25.81 13.05 2.55
CA PRO A 525 -26.49 12.70 1.31
C PRO A 525 -25.52 12.02 0.33
N PRO A 526 -26.02 11.06 -0.49
CA PRO A 526 -25.20 10.37 -1.48
C PRO A 526 -24.52 11.29 -2.52
N ASN A 527 -25.13 12.45 -2.77
CA ASN A 527 -24.68 13.46 -3.72
C ASN A 527 -24.07 14.70 -3.05
N SER A 528 -23.53 14.53 -1.82
CA SER A 528 -22.87 15.60 -1.07
C SER A 528 -21.91 16.40 -1.95
N PHE A 529 -21.99 17.73 -1.86
CA PHE A 529 -21.07 18.63 -2.56
C PHE A 529 -19.61 18.37 -2.17
N ALA A 530 -19.40 17.92 -0.93
CA ALA A 530 -18.06 17.65 -0.40
C ALA A 530 -17.40 16.44 -1.07
N TYR A 531 -18.17 15.53 -1.67
CA TYR A 531 -17.57 14.46 -2.49
C TYR A 531 -16.92 15.03 -3.76
N GLU A 532 -17.51 16.07 -4.36
CA GLU A 532 -16.95 16.73 -5.54
C GLU A 532 -15.75 17.63 -5.24
N GLU A 533 -15.59 18.06 -3.97
CA GLU A 533 -14.47 18.91 -3.54
C GLU A 533 -13.31 18.16 -2.89
N PHE A 534 -13.57 16.98 -2.32
CA PHE A 534 -12.57 16.23 -1.55
C PHE A 534 -12.41 14.80 -2.05
N THR A 535 -13.48 14.00 -1.99
CA THR A 535 -13.42 12.57 -2.29
C THR A 535 -12.99 12.30 -3.73
N ILE A 536 -13.70 12.87 -4.70
CA ILE A 536 -13.45 12.68 -6.14
C ILE A 536 -12.12 13.32 -6.54
N PRO A 537 -11.76 14.55 -6.13
CA PRO A 537 -10.42 15.09 -6.40
C PRO A 537 -9.30 14.19 -5.89
N ALA A 538 -9.43 13.60 -4.70
CA ALA A 538 -8.45 12.65 -4.19
C ALA A 538 -8.41 11.31 -4.97
N MET A 539 -9.51 10.92 -5.63
CA MET A 539 -9.50 9.82 -6.59
C MET A 539 -8.80 10.21 -7.90
N VAL A 540 -9.00 11.44 -8.38
CA VAL A 540 -8.41 11.95 -9.62
C VAL A 540 -6.91 12.20 -9.51
N GLU A 541 -6.46 12.70 -8.35
CA GLU A 541 -5.04 12.98 -8.11
C GLU A 541 -4.20 11.70 -8.13
N GLU A 542 -4.73 10.63 -7.55
CA GLU A 542 -4.07 9.32 -7.48
C GLU A 542 -5.13 8.21 -7.66
N PRO A 543 -5.37 7.67 -8.86
CA PRO A 543 -6.46 6.72 -9.12
C PRO A 543 -6.23 5.33 -8.52
N THR A 544 -5.02 5.04 -8.05
CA THR A 544 -4.66 3.83 -7.31
C THR A 544 -3.97 4.24 -6.00
N ALA A 545 -3.97 3.34 -5.02
CA ALA A 545 -3.19 3.50 -3.79
C ALA A 545 -2.82 2.13 -3.25
N THR A 546 -1.91 2.08 -2.28
CA THR A 546 -1.49 0.85 -1.60
C THR A 546 -1.73 0.96 -0.09
N TYR A 547 -2.03 -0.16 0.57
CA TYR A 547 -2.18 -0.23 2.03
C TYR A 547 -0.83 -0.32 2.74
N ASP A 548 0.08 -1.15 2.23
CA ASP A 548 1.34 -1.55 2.85
C ASP A 548 2.56 -1.40 1.94
N GLY A 549 2.40 -0.82 0.75
CA GLY A 549 3.47 -0.72 -0.25
C GLY A 549 3.57 -1.93 -1.19
N ARG A 550 2.90 -3.05 -0.87
CA ARG A 550 3.06 -4.31 -1.61
C ARG A 550 2.09 -4.46 -2.76
N LYS A 551 0.83 -4.08 -2.56
CA LYS A 551 -0.23 -4.23 -3.56
C LYS A 551 -0.96 -2.93 -3.80
N TYR A 552 -1.13 -2.58 -5.08
CA TYR A 552 -1.98 -1.47 -5.48
C TYR A 552 -3.43 -1.93 -5.60
N ALA A 553 -4.33 -1.10 -5.08
CA ALA A 553 -5.75 -1.23 -5.26
C ALA A 553 -6.31 0.02 -5.96
N LEU A 554 -7.24 -0.21 -6.88
CA LEU A 554 -7.91 0.83 -7.64
C LEU A 554 -8.86 1.63 -6.73
N LYS A 555 -8.89 2.95 -6.92
CA LYS A 555 -9.90 3.80 -6.29
C LYS A 555 -11.24 3.63 -7.00
N HIS A 556 -12.21 3.08 -6.27
CA HIS A 556 -13.58 2.86 -6.71
C HIS A 556 -14.57 3.56 -5.78
N GLY A 557 -15.62 4.17 -6.34
CA GLY A 557 -16.72 4.76 -5.59
C GLY A 557 -18.05 4.05 -5.88
N TRP A 558 -18.82 3.70 -4.84
CA TRP A 558 -20.15 3.13 -4.96
C TRP A 558 -21.18 4.12 -4.42
N PHE A 559 -21.91 4.77 -5.33
CA PHE A 559 -22.78 5.89 -4.99
C PHE A 559 -24.26 5.49 -5.10
N PRO A 560 -25.04 5.56 -4.00
CA PRO A 560 -26.49 5.48 -4.08
C PRO A 560 -27.07 6.59 -4.94
N ILE A 561 -27.91 6.23 -5.92
CA ILE A 561 -28.61 7.25 -6.72
C ILE A 561 -29.78 7.88 -5.95
N ARG A 562 -30.27 7.19 -4.91
CA ARG A 562 -31.33 7.59 -4.00
C ARG A 562 -30.79 7.79 -2.57
N THR A 563 -31.61 8.33 -1.68
CA THR A 563 -31.31 8.44 -0.23
C THR A 563 -31.18 7.08 0.51
N THR A 564 -31.27 5.96 -0.20
CA THR A 564 -31.01 4.61 0.32
C THR A 564 -30.26 3.77 -0.70
N TRP A 565 -29.56 2.72 -0.23
CA TRP A 565 -28.82 1.79 -1.10
C TRP A 565 -29.72 0.96 -2.03
N HIS A 566 -30.87 0.50 -1.52
CA HIS A 566 -31.70 -0.52 -2.20
C HIS A 566 -33.20 -0.23 -2.18
N GLY A 567 -33.64 0.90 -1.58
CA GLY A 567 -35.05 1.25 -1.46
C GLY A 567 -35.53 2.05 -2.68
N GLU A 568 -36.30 1.41 -3.55
CA GLU A 568 -36.81 2.00 -4.79
C GLU A 568 -37.81 3.16 -4.55
N ASN A 569 -38.44 3.19 -3.37
CA ASN A 569 -39.38 4.24 -3.00
C ASN A 569 -38.73 5.43 -2.26
N SER A 570 -37.43 5.39 -1.96
CA SER A 570 -36.74 6.51 -1.29
C SER A 570 -36.46 7.66 -2.26
N ASP A 571 -36.20 8.87 -1.78
CA ASP A 571 -36.02 10.02 -2.68
C ASP A 571 -34.85 9.86 -3.65
N LEU A 572 -35.07 10.19 -4.92
CA LEU A 572 -34.02 10.29 -5.95
C LEU A 572 -33.25 11.60 -5.71
N VAL A 573 -31.94 11.51 -5.48
CA VAL A 573 -31.13 12.69 -5.12
C VAL A 573 -30.25 13.19 -6.25
N PHE A 574 -29.82 12.30 -7.14
CA PHE A 574 -29.06 12.68 -8.31
C PHE A 574 -29.98 13.11 -9.45
N GLU A 575 -29.56 14.16 -10.12
CA GLU A 575 -30.03 14.52 -11.46
C GLU A 575 -28.95 14.18 -12.50
N THR A 576 -29.29 14.25 -13.79
CA THR A 576 -28.40 13.83 -14.88
C THR A 576 -27.05 14.53 -14.95
N GLU A 577 -26.97 15.86 -14.86
CA GLU A 577 -25.72 16.63 -14.98
C GLU A 577 -24.73 16.28 -13.86
N GLN A 578 -25.16 16.23 -12.60
CA GLN A 578 -24.31 15.81 -11.49
C GLN A 578 -23.90 14.34 -11.64
N ALA A 579 -24.83 13.44 -11.96
CA ALA A 579 -24.48 12.03 -12.15
C ALA A 579 -23.52 11.82 -13.34
N TYR A 580 -23.71 12.56 -14.44
CA TYR A 580 -22.80 12.54 -15.58
C TYR A 580 -21.43 13.11 -15.21
N ARG A 581 -21.38 14.20 -14.44
CA ARG A 581 -20.13 14.78 -13.93
C ARG A 581 -19.37 13.84 -13.00
N PHE A 582 -20.03 13.18 -12.06
CA PHE A 582 -19.40 12.15 -11.21
C PHE A 582 -18.77 11.06 -12.09
N THR A 583 -19.57 10.51 -13.01
CA THR A 583 -19.15 9.46 -13.94
C THR A 583 -17.91 9.89 -14.73
N ARG A 584 -17.96 11.06 -15.37
CA ARG A 584 -16.85 11.58 -16.19
C ARG A 584 -15.61 11.95 -15.38
N THR A 585 -15.77 12.64 -14.26
CA THR A 585 -14.62 13.10 -13.47
C THR A 585 -13.82 11.92 -12.94
N ILE A 586 -14.50 10.86 -12.50
CA ILE A 586 -13.86 9.65 -11.98
C ILE A 586 -13.26 8.81 -13.12
N THR A 587 -14.02 8.54 -14.18
CA THR A 587 -13.57 7.66 -15.27
C THR A 587 -12.51 8.29 -16.17
N ASP A 588 -12.58 9.60 -16.45
CA ASP A 588 -11.56 10.32 -17.24
C ASP A 588 -10.17 10.26 -16.55
N ALA A 589 -10.14 10.08 -15.22
CA ALA A 589 -8.91 9.99 -14.43
C ALA A 589 -8.37 8.56 -14.27
N GLY A 590 -9.05 7.55 -14.83
CA GLY A 590 -8.66 6.14 -14.70
C GLY A 590 -9.12 5.46 -13.41
N ALA A 591 -9.80 6.18 -12.50
CA ALA A 591 -10.51 5.57 -11.37
C ALA A 591 -11.83 4.94 -11.82
N ALA A 592 -12.56 4.29 -10.90
CA ALA A 592 -13.80 3.59 -11.21
C ALA A 592 -14.98 4.02 -10.34
N MET A 593 -16.20 3.75 -10.82
CA MET A 593 -17.38 3.90 -9.97
C MET A 593 -18.54 2.98 -10.34
N THR A 594 -19.42 2.72 -9.38
CA THR A 594 -20.70 2.04 -9.59
C THR A 594 -21.84 2.90 -9.04
N TRP A 595 -22.95 2.95 -9.77
CA TRP A 595 -24.21 3.47 -9.24
C TRP A 595 -24.96 2.35 -8.48
N SER A 596 -25.31 2.58 -7.22
CA SER A 596 -26.24 1.69 -6.50
C SER A 596 -27.66 2.03 -6.93
N ASN A 597 -28.03 1.55 -8.11
CA ASN A 597 -29.39 1.59 -8.62
C ASN A 597 -30.31 0.64 -7.85
N THR A 598 -31.59 0.98 -7.85
CA THR A 598 -32.64 0.19 -7.18
C THR A 598 -33.49 -0.57 -8.19
N ASN A 599 -34.08 -1.65 -7.72
CA ASN A 599 -34.91 -2.53 -8.54
C ASN A 599 -36.38 -2.48 -8.11
N LEU A 600 -37.28 -2.44 -9.09
CA LEU A 600 -38.72 -2.60 -8.92
C LEU A 600 -39.20 -3.75 -9.82
N ASN A 601 -39.71 -4.82 -9.22
CA ASN A 601 -40.14 -6.04 -9.93
C ASN A 601 -39.06 -6.62 -10.86
N GLY A 602 -37.80 -6.59 -10.42
CA GLY A 602 -36.67 -7.09 -11.20
C GLY A 602 -36.17 -6.17 -12.31
N TYR A 603 -36.69 -4.95 -12.47
CA TYR A 603 -36.17 -3.94 -13.40
C TYR A 603 -35.52 -2.79 -12.63
N MET A 604 -34.54 -2.10 -13.22
CA MET A 604 -34.10 -0.81 -12.71
C MET A 604 -35.29 0.15 -12.67
N SER A 605 -35.44 0.94 -11.61
CA SER A 605 -36.51 1.94 -11.50
C SER A 605 -36.53 2.90 -12.70
N ASP A 606 -37.72 3.18 -13.24
CA ASP A 606 -37.88 3.92 -14.50
C ASP A 606 -37.19 5.31 -14.51
N ASP A 607 -37.25 6.03 -13.39
CA ASP A 607 -36.64 7.35 -13.22
C ASP A 607 -35.10 7.28 -13.16
N GLU A 608 -34.55 6.25 -12.54
CA GLU A 608 -33.10 5.99 -12.55
C GLU A 608 -32.62 5.59 -13.95
N MET A 609 -33.36 4.71 -14.64
CA MET A 609 -33.04 4.29 -16.01
C MET A 609 -33.00 5.48 -16.98
N LEU A 610 -33.88 6.48 -16.80
CA LEU A 610 -33.85 7.71 -17.61
C LEU A 610 -32.54 8.48 -17.42
N ILE A 611 -32.03 8.57 -16.19
CA ILE A 611 -30.74 9.21 -15.90
C ILE A 611 -29.60 8.39 -16.52
N MET A 612 -29.60 7.07 -16.31
CA MET A 612 -28.55 6.18 -16.80
C MET A 612 -28.48 6.16 -18.34
N GLN A 613 -29.61 6.20 -19.02
CA GLN A 613 -29.66 6.28 -20.49
C GLN A 613 -29.02 7.56 -21.02
N GLU A 614 -29.30 8.71 -20.41
CA GLU A 614 -28.71 9.98 -20.84
C GLU A 614 -27.20 10.02 -20.52
N ILE A 615 -26.75 9.49 -19.38
CA ILE A 615 -25.31 9.30 -19.10
C ILE A 615 -24.67 8.43 -20.18
N ASN A 616 -25.25 7.27 -20.44
CA ASN A 616 -24.76 6.33 -21.45
C ASN A 616 -24.66 6.98 -22.84
N ASP A 617 -25.71 7.67 -23.28
CA ASP A 617 -25.75 8.35 -24.58
C ASP A 617 -24.66 9.41 -24.71
N ARG A 618 -24.28 10.08 -23.61
CA ARG A 618 -23.17 11.04 -23.58
C ARG A 618 -21.79 10.39 -23.53
N MET A 619 -21.65 9.29 -22.78
CA MET A 619 -20.41 8.48 -22.73
C MET A 619 -20.09 7.85 -24.10
N ALA A 620 -21.11 7.52 -24.90
CA ALA A 620 -20.93 6.94 -26.24
C ALA A 620 -20.49 7.96 -27.32
N GLN A 621 -20.42 9.26 -27.01
CA GLN A 621 -20.07 10.29 -28.00
C GLN A 621 -18.54 10.39 -28.20
N GLU A 622 -18.12 10.74 -29.41
CA GLU A 622 -16.72 11.08 -29.72
C GLU A 622 -16.61 12.49 -30.33
N PRO A 623 -16.10 13.49 -29.59
CA PRO A 623 -15.69 13.43 -28.18
C PRO A 623 -16.90 13.32 -27.25
N MET A 624 -16.69 12.76 -26.05
CA MET A 624 -17.70 12.74 -24.99
C MET A 624 -18.14 14.17 -24.68
N GLU A 625 -19.45 14.37 -24.49
CA GLU A 625 -20.03 15.69 -24.23
C GLU A 625 -19.43 16.31 -22.96
N SER A 626 -19.16 17.62 -22.94
CA SER A 626 -18.65 18.27 -21.72
C SER A 626 -19.71 18.21 -20.60
N TYR A 627 -19.30 17.98 -19.35
CA TYR A 627 -20.17 18.13 -18.19
C TYR A 627 -20.20 19.59 -17.69
N GLU A 628 -21.30 19.99 -17.05
CA GLU A 628 -21.37 21.29 -16.36
C GLU A 628 -20.37 21.32 -15.21
N ALA A 629 -19.53 22.36 -15.13
CA ALA A 629 -18.52 22.46 -14.08
C ALA A 629 -19.17 22.52 -12.69
N TYR A 630 -18.56 21.86 -11.72
CA TYR A 630 -18.99 21.91 -10.33
C TYR A 630 -18.97 23.35 -9.80
N GLU A 631 -20.04 23.75 -9.12
CA GLU A 631 -20.13 24.95 -8.31
C GLU A 631 -20.73 24.56 -6.95
N ARG A 632 -20.11 24.99 -5.86
CA ARG A 632 -20.60 24.72 -4.50
C ARG A 632 -22.04 25.26 -4.35
N PRO A 633 -23.01 24.46 -3.86
CA PRO A 633 -24.38 24.93 -3.67
C PRO A 633 -24.46 26.16 -2.76
N GLU A 634 -25.42 27.04 -3.03
CA GLU A 634 -25.63 28.22 -2.19
C GLU A 634 -26.02 27.78 -0.77
N GLY A 635 -25.29 28.29 0.24
CA GLY A 635 -25.50 27.95 1.65
C GLY A 635 -24.80 26.67 2.11
N ALA A 636 -24.16 25.90 1.21
CA ALA A 636 -23.39 24.73 1.60
C ALA A 636 -22.04 25.14 2.19
N CYS A 637 -21.62 24.52 3.29
CA CYS A 637 -20.41 24.89 4.02
C CYS A 637 -19.84 23.77 4.88
N LEU A 638 -18.55 23.89 5.17
CA LEU A 638 -17.83 23.08 6.15
C LEU A 638 -17.86 23.74 7.52
N ILE A 639 -17.82 22.95 8.59
CA ILE A 639 -17.70 23.48 9.95
C ILE A 639 -16.39 24.27 10.06
N GLY A 640 -16.50 25.54 10.48
CA GLY A 640 -15.38 26.45 10.62
C GLY A 640 -15.16 27.40 9.44
N GLU A 641 -15.92 27.25 8.35
CA GLU A 641 -16.02 28.29 7.31
C GLU A 641 -16.94 29.43 7.77
N ASP A 642 -16.61 30.68 7.39
CA ASP A 642 -17.34 31.90 7.79
C ASP A 642 -18.84 31.87 7.41
N ASP A 643 -19.21 31.09 6.40
CA ASP A 643 -20.57 30.98 5.87
C ASP A 643 -21.45 29.94 6.61
N CYS A 644 -20.89 29.23 7.60
CA CYS A 644 -21.56 28.20 8.40
C CYS A 644 -22.06 28.69 9.79
N GLU A 645 -22.04 30.01 10.06
CA GLU A 645 -22.48 30.63 11.33
C GLU A 645 -23.94 31.16 11.36
#